data_AF-A0A1B0FQK9-F1
#
_entry.id   AF-A0A1B0FQK9-F1
#
_cell.length_a   1.000
_cell.length_b   1.000
_cell.length_c   1.000
_cell.angle_alpha   90.00
_cell.angle_beta   90.00
_cell.angle_gamma   90.00
#
_symmetry.space_group_name_H-M   'P 1'
#
loop_
_entity.id
_entity.type
_entity.pdbx_description
1 polymer ?
#
loop_
_entity_poly.entity_id
_entity_poly.type
_entity_poly.pdbx_seq_one_letter_code
_entity_poly.pdbx_strand_id
1 'polypeptide(L)'
;MGLPQQEYQNPGAVQFGNFINYYQFNSAEQRLDLLSKEHWVLEKASEDSPYLVLDVGCNSGVFTQLLQKFLTQVILSRNIKIYAVDLDPELIKRAQADNNCDNIEFACLDVMAAEDFTKILKYLNKYKRTKYDAVCCFSVTMWIHLNHDDTGLQGFLTKLSSLSELLVVEPQPWRCYQTAERRMKRVNKSFPLFLKLKWRSNVVEEIEKKNDTFQECIKPVIIEKTKPKTGAKISIQDDGYYQETEDGSRKLQKVEITLQDCLACSGCITSAEGVLITQQSQEELLKVLNENQSLKSNEKFSDEARVVVFTISQQPVLSLAQRYGLTVENTIKHLSGYLRHLGADIILNTKIADDLALLECRREFIDRFRSKSQEQPLPMLTSSCPGWVCYAEKTHGNFILPYLSTTRSPQQIMGILVKQWLAKKLKVKSEQIYHATIMPCYDKKLEASRHDFFSEVENSKDVDCVITSIEIEQMLSSESLEKYPASKFDDVFDVVDDNGPSDTIWGYESSTSGGYSEHIFKYSAKHLFDMDVATLEYKNLRNPDFREVILEKDGKCLLKFAIANGFRNIQNLVQKLKRGKTQYHFVEVMACPSGCINGGAQIRPVSGQTVRELTSQLEHLYRQLPQSNPNNLTCESMYNNFFDGFHTEKAKMFLHTTYHAVEKLNTALNIKW
;
A
#
# COMPACT_ATOMS: atom_id res chain seq x y z
N MET A 1 -22.89 -7.84 -29.49
CA MET A 1 -23.61 -8.33 -28.29
C MET A 1 -22.88 -7.76 -27.09
N GLY A 2 -23.57 -6.95 -26.26
CA GLY A 2 -22.96 -6.33 -25.10
C GLY A 2 -22.56 -7.37 -24.05
N LEU A 3 -21.36 -7.23 -23.49
CA LEU A 3 -20.90 -8.10 -22.40
C LEU A 3 -21.74 -7.86 -21.13
N PRO A 4 -22.02 -8.90 -20.33
CA PRO A 4 -22.85 -8.78 -19.13
C PRO A 4 -22.20 -7.88 -18.07
N GLN A 5 -23.03 -7.13 -17.34
CA GLN A 5 -22.73 -6.25 -16.20
C GLN A 5 -21.93 -6.87 -15.03
N GLN A 6 -21.55 -8.15 -15.10
CA GLN A 6 -20.84 -8.88 -14.04
C GLN A 6 -19.31 -8.62 -14.00
N GLU A 7 -18.68 -8.17 -15.09
CA GLU A 7 -17.21 -7.93 -15.10
C GLU A 7 -16.79 -6.65 -14.34
N TYR A 8 -17.74 -5.80 -13.94
CA TYR A 8 -17.47 -4.61 -13.11
C TYR A 8 -17.25 -4.91 -11.62
N GLN A 9 -17.60 -6.11 -11.13
CA GLN A 9 -17.50 -6.44 -9.69
C GLN A 9 -16.11 -6.93 -9.26
N ASN A 10 -15.19 -7.23 -10.19
CA ASN A 10 -13.84 -7.68 -9.86
C ASN A 10 -12.84 -7.19 -10.92
N PRO A 11 -12.23 -6.01 -10.76
CA PRO A 11 -11.46 -5.31 -11.80
C PRO A 11 -10.16 -6.01 -12.22
N GLY A 12 -9.97 -7.28 -11.86
CA GLY A 12 -8.78 -8.09 -12.13
C GLY A 12 -9.05 -9.44 -12.82
N ALA A 13 -10.31 -9.86 -12.98
CA ALA A 13 -10.66 -11.21 -13.46
C ALA A 13 -11.02 -11.20 -14.96
N VAL A 14 -10.03 -10.86 -15.79
CA VAL A 14 -10.17 -10.75 -17.25
C VAL A 14 -9.36 -11.82 -17.97
N GLN A 15 -9.83 -12.21 -19.16
CA GLN A 15 -9.19 -13.26 -19.95
C GLN A 15 -8.09 -12.73 -20.87
N PHE A 16 -8.22 -11.51 -21.40
CA PHE A 16 -7.32 -11.00 -22.46
C PHE A 16 -6.54 -9.76 -22.04
N GLY A 17 -6.47 -9.48 -20.73
CA GLY A 17 -5.77 -8.30 -20.23
C GLY A 17 -6.51 -6.99 -20.46
N ASN A 18 -7.81 -7.06 -20.78
CA ASN A 18 -8.68 -5.91 -21.01
C ASN A 18 -9.10 -5.24 -19.68
N PHE A 19 -8.12 -4.78 -18.92
CA PHE A 19 -8.33 -4.06 -17.67
C PHE A 19 -8.67 -2.61 -17.93
N ILE A 20 -9.93 -2.25 -17.73
CA ILE A 20 -10.43 -0.87 -17.86
C ILE A 20 -9.71 0.12 -16.93
N ASN A 21 -9.29 -0.32 -15.74
CA ASN A 21 -8.66 0.53 -14.74
C ASN A 21 -7.14 0.32 -14.65
N TYR A 22 -6.51 -0.22 -15.70
CA TYR A 22 -5.11 -0.63 -15.66
C TYR A 22 -4.16 0.46 -15.12
N TYR A 23 -4.30 1.68 -15.64
CA TYR A 23 -3.45 2.82 -15.28
C TYR A 23 -3.81 3.49 -13.94
N GLN A 24 -4.93 3.10 -13.30
CA GLN A 24 -5.24 3.52 -11.93
C GLN A 24 -4.39 2.76 -10.89
N PHE A 25 -3.88 1.57 -11.25
CA PHE A 25 -3.03 0.74 -10.40
C PHE A 25 -1.56 0.78 -10.81
N ASN A 26 -1.26 1.16 -12.05
CA ASN A 26 0.09 1.28 -12.59
C ASN A 26 0.21 2.62 -13.33
N SER A 27 0.80 3.65 -12.71
CA SER A 27 0.92 4.97 -13.33
C SER A 27 1.62 4.87 -14.68
N ALA A 28 1.01 5.47 -15.71
CA ALA A 28 1.59 5.51 -17.05
C ALA A 28 2.86 6.39 -17.09
N GLU A 29 2.92 7.44 -16.27
CA GLU A 29 4.09 8.33 -16.16
C GLU A 29 5.31 7.61 -15.60
N GLN A 30 5.15 6.84 -14.52
CA GLN A 30 6.26 6.09 -13.91
C GLN A 30 6.87 5.05 -14.85
N ARG A 31 6.08 4.51 -15.78
CA ARG A 31 6.57 3.56 -16.80
C ARG A 31 7.47 4.23 -17.83
N LEU A 32 7.25 5.52 -18.08
CA LEU A 32 8.08 6.28 -19.02
C LEU A 32 9.50 6.45 -18.48
N ASP A 33 9.66 6.56 -17.15
CA ASP A 33 10.97 6.68 -16.49
C ASP A 33 11.87 5.45 -16.67
N LEU A 34 11.27 4.29 -16.99
CA LEU A 34 12.01 3.05 -17.26
C LEU A 34 12.55 3.00 -18.70
N LEU A 35 12.11 3.91 -19.58
CA LEU A 35 12.56 3.96 -20.97
C LEU A 35 13.85 4.78 -21.09
N SER A 36 14.97 4.09 -21.34
CA SER A 36 16.22 4.72 -21.70
C SER A 36 16.11 5.47 -23.04
N LYS A 37 16.62 6.70 -23.13
CA LYS A 37 16.55 7.53 -24.35
C LYS A 37 17.40 6.97 -25.50
N GLU A 38 18.54 6.37 -25.18
CA GLU A 38 19.55 5.96 -26.18
C GLU A 38 19.07 4.85 -27.12
N HIS A 39 18.25 3.93 -26.63
CA HIS A 39 17.82 2.75 -27.40
C HIS A 39 16.83 3.07 -28.53
N TRP A 40 16.21 4.25 -28.52
CA TRP A 40 15.20 4.63 -29.52
C TRP A 40 15.79 5.35 -30.74
N VAL A 41 17.04 5.81 -30.64
CA VAL A 41 17.74 6.50 -31.74
C VAL A 41 18.40 5.47 -32.65
N LEU A 42 17.91 5.36 -33.89
CA LEU A 42 18.39 4.39 -34.88
C LEU A 42 19.18 5.11 -35.98
N GLU A 43 20.41 4.68 -36.25
CA GLU A 43 21.39 5.35 -37.13
C GLU A 43 21.03 5.34 -38.63
N LYS A 44 20.05 4.52 -39.06
CA LYS A 44 19.87 4.12 -40.47
C LYS A 44 18.75 4.83 -41.26
N ALA A 45 18.10 5.87 -40.73
CA ALA A 45 16.90 6.43 -41.36
C ALA A 45 17.11 7.82 -42.01
N SER A 46 16.54 8.00 -43.21
CA SER A 46 16.43 9.30 -43.89
C SER A 46 15.54 10.27 -43.10
N GLU A 47 15.97 11.53 -42.98
CA GLU A 47 15.28 12.61 -42.22
C GLU A 47 13.86 12.88 -42.73
N ASP A 48 13.58 12.61 -44.01
CA ASP A 48 12.25 12.87 -44.63
C ASP A 48 11.18 11.79 -44.32
N SER A 49 11.54 10.70 -43.64
CA SER A 49 10.61 9.58 -43.35
C SER A 49 10.11 9.64 -41.89
N PRO A 50 8.80 9.47 -41.62
CA PRO A 50 8.29 9.45 -40.23
C PRO A 50 8.84 8.25 -39.46
N TYR A 51 9.07 8.40 -38.16
CA TYR A 51 9.41 7.31 -37.26
C TYR A 51 8.13 6.53 -36.91
N LEU A 52 8.04 5.29 -37.38
CA LEU A 52 6.84 4.46 -37.26
C LEU A 52 6.93 3.55 -36.05
N VAL A 53 5.92 3.65 -35.18
CA VAL A 53 5.79 2.81 -33.99
C VAL A 53 4.52 1.98 -34.07
N LEU A 54 4.60 0.70 -33.74
CA LEU A 54 3.44 -0.15 -33.47
C LEU A 54 3.36 -0.40 -31.95
N ASP A 55 2.25 -0.02 -31.32
CA ASP A 55 1.99 -0.27 -29.90
C ASP A 55 0.94 -1.37 -29.76
N VAL A 56 1.36 -2.58 -29.34
CA VAL A 56 0.49 -3.75 -29.22
C VAL A 56 0.02 -3.92 -27.77
N GLY A 57 -1.29 -3.92 -27.58
CA GLY A 57 -1.91 -3.95 -26.25
C GLY A 57 -1.99 -2.55 -25.63
N CYS A 58 -2.33 -1.54 -26.44
CA CYS A 58 -2.30 -0.14 -26.04
C CYS A 58 -3.31 0.24 -24.93
N ASN A 59 -4.24 -0.67 -24.59
CA ASN A 59 -5.30 -0.46 -23.61
C ASN A 59 -6.11 0.81 -23.97
N SER A 60 -6.38 1.72 -23.02
CA SER A 60 -7.08 2.97 -23.25
C SER A 60 -6.20 4.08 -23.86
N GLY A 61 -5.00 3.77 -24.34
CA GLY A 61 -4.13 4.72 -25.06
C GLY A 61 -3.41 5.76 -24.20
N VAL A 62 -3.56 5.73 -22.86
CA VAL A 62 -2.93 6.70 -21.95
C VAL A 62 -1.40 6.66 -22.07
N PHE A 63 -0.81 5.47 -21.97
CA PHE A 63 0.64 5.32 -22.12
C PHE A 63 1.11 5.60 -23.55
N THR A 64 0.34 5.21 -24.57
CA THR A 64 0.64 5.48 -25.98
C THR A 64 0.82 6.98 -26.24
N GLN A 65 -0.03 7.83 -25.65
CA GLN A 65 0.09 9.28 -25.74
C GLN A 65 1.35 9.82 -25.04
N LEU A 66 1.73 9.25 -23.89
CA LEU A 66 2.99 9.61 -23.21
C LEU A 66 4.21 9.16 -24.00
N LEU A 67 4.17 7.96 -24.57
CA LEU A 67 5.21 7.42 -25.44
C LEU A 67 5.41 8.31 -26.67
N GLN A 68 4.33 8.79 -27.30
CA GLN A 68 4.42 9.73 -28.42
C GLN A 68 5.17 11.01 -28.04
N LYS A 69 4.86 11.59 -26.88
CA LYS A 69 5.53 12.80 -26.37
C LYS A 69 7.01 12.53 -26.07
N PHE A 70 7.30 11.42 -25.41
CA PHE A 70 8.67 10.98 -25.12
C PHE A 70 9.50 10.82 -26.40
N LEU A 71 8.98 10.07 -27.37
CA LEU A 71 9.70 9.83 -28.63
C LEU A 71 9.89 11.12 -29.43
N THR A 72 8.94 12.06 -29.37
CA THR A 72 9.10 13.38 -30.01
C THR A 72 10.24 14.18 -29.37
N GLN A 73 10.50 14.00 -28.07
CA GLN A 73 11.62 14.64 -27.37
C GLN A 73 12.96 13.94 -27.63
N VAL A 74 12.93 12.63 -27.84
CA VAL A 74 14.15 11.81 -28.05
C VAL A 74 14.60 11.85 -29.51
N ILE A 75 13.66 11.77 -30.45
CA ILE A 75 13.90 11.71 -31.89
C ILE A 75 13.49 13.04 -32.50
N LEU A 76 14.38 14.03 -32.40
CA LEU A 76 14.11 15.39 -32.86
C LEU A 76 14.09 15.53 -34.40
N SER A 77 14.67 14.56 -35.11
CA SER A 77 14.88 14.63 -36.57
C SER A 77 13.72 14.09 -37.41
N ARG A 78 12.73 13.41 -36.82
CA ARG A 78 11.67 12.72 -37.57
C ARG A 78 10.31 12.91 -36.91
N ASN A 79 9.25 13.02 -37.72
CA ASN A 79 7.87 13.03 -37.21
C ASN A 79 7.48 11.64 -36.68
N ILE A 80 6.97 11.54 -35.45
CA ILE A 80 6.58 10.27 -34.83
C ILE A 80 5.16 9.93 -35.23
N LYS A 81 4.93 8.71 -35.74
CA LYS A 81 3.59 8.17 -36.03
C LYS A 81 3.41 6.84 -35.30
N ILE A 82 2.35 6.73 -34.50
CA ILE A 82 2.05 5.51 -33.73
C ILE A 82 0.78 4.86 -34.26
N TYR A 83 0.84 3.57 -34.58
CA TYR A 83 -0.31 2.72 -34.77
C TYR A 83 -0.51 1.89 -33.51
N ALA A 84 -1.60 2.15 -32.78
CA ALA A 84 -1.85 1.58 -31.47
C ALA A 84 -3.04 0.64 -31.53
N VAL A 85 -2.84 -0.61 -31.10
CA VAL A 85 -3.80 -1.68 -31.33
C VAL A 85 -4.11 -2.42 -30.04
N ASP A 86 -5.38 -2.80 -29.88
CA ASP A 86 -5.86 -3.59 -28.75
C ASP A 86 -6.99 -4.52 -29.21
N LEU A 87 -7.18 -5.63 -28.51
CA LEU A 87 -8.25 -6.59 -28.81
C LEU A 87 -9.62 -6.08 -28.34
N ASP A 88 -9.64 -5.21 -27.32
CA ASP A 88 -10.89 -4.75 -26.71
C ASP A 88 -11.47 -3.51 -27.41
N PRO A 89 -12.68 -3.61 -28.00
CA PRO A 89 -13.30 -2.51 -28.73
C PRO A 89 -13.71 -1.33 -27.83
N GLU A 90 -13.99 -1.56 -26.55
CA GLU A 90 -14.37 -0.50 -25.61
C GLU A 90 -13.13 0.27 -25.14
N LEU A 91 -12.00 -0.41 -24.93
CA LEU A 91 -10.71 0.27 -24.65
C LEU A 91 -10.29 1.14 -25.83
N ILE A 92 -10.40 0.63 -27.07
CA ILE A 92 -10.09 1.41 -28.27
C ILE A 92 -11.05 2.59 -28.45
N LYS A 93 -12.35 2.41 -28.18
CA LYS A 93 -13.31 3.50 -28.24
C LYS A 93 -12.95 4.64 -27.27
N ARG A 94 -12.47 4.30 -26.06
CA ARG A 94 -11.97 5.30 -25.10
C ARG A 94 -10.68 5.93 -25.57
N ALA A 95 -9.73 5.13 -26.04
CA ALA A 95 -8.47 5.64 -26.59
C ALA A 95 -8.71 6.65 -27.72
N GLN A 96 -9.68 6.38 -28.60
CA GLN A 96 -10.09 7.29 -29.67
C GLN A 96 -10.80 8.54 -29.15
N ALA A 97 -11.66 8.43 -28.14
CA ALA A 97 -12.37 9.57 -27.55
C ALA A 97 -11.41 10.53 -26.82
N ASP A 98 -10.39 9.98 -26.16
CA ASP A 98 -9.39 10.72 -25.38
C ASP A 98 -8.12 11.03 -26.19
N ASN A 99 -8.10 10.74 -27.49
CA ASN A 99 -6.93 10.98 -28.34
C ASN A 99 -6.78 12.47 -28.64
N ASN A 100 -5.74 13.08 -28.07
CA ASN A 100 -5.41 14.49 -28.31
C ASN A 100 -4.28 14.66 -29.34
N CYS A 101 -3.94 13.62 -30.12
CA CYS A 101 -2.80 13.62 -31.03
C CYS A 101 -3.12 13.00 -32.40
N ASP A 102 -3.08 13.80 -33.47
CA ASP A 102 -3.30 13.37 -34.87
C ASP A 102 -2.22 12.41 -35.40
N ASN A 103 -1.15 12.23 -34.63
CA ASN A 103 -0.06 11.32 -34.97
C ASN A 103 -0.27 9.89 -34.44
N ILE A 104 -1.39 9.63 -33.76
CA ILE A 104 -1.73 8.32 -33.20
C ILE A 104 -3.01 7.81 -33.87
N GLU A 105 -2.94 6.63 -34.47
CA GLU A 105 -4.08 5.91 -35.04
C GLU A 105 -4.40 4.69 -34.16
N PHE A 106 -5.60 4.65 -33.57
CA PHE A 106 -6.06 3.55 -32.72
C PHE A 106 -6.96 2.57 -33.48
N ALA A 107 -6.71 1.26 -33.36
CA ALA A 107 -7.50 0.23 -34.02
C ALA A 107 -7.78 -1.00 -33.13
N CYS A 108 -9.01 -1.49 -33.18
CA CYS A 108 -9.41 -2.74 -32.52
C CYS A 108 -8.99 -3.92 -33.40
N LEU A 109 -7.96 -4.66 -32.99
CA LEU A 109 -7.35 -5.76 -33.75
C LEU A 109 -6.94 -6.91 -32.84
N ASP A 110 -7.21 -8.14 -33.28
CA ASP A 110 -6.54 -9.33 -32.75
C ASP A 110 -5.22 -9.57 -33.50
N VAL A 111 -4.09 -9.27 -32.84
CA VAL A 111 -2.76 -9.45 -33.45
C VAL A 111 -2.44 -10.94 -33.73
N MET A 112 -3.12 -11.87 -33.05
CA MET A 112 -2.98 -13.30 -33.30
C MET A 112 -3.80 -13.76 -34.50
N ALA A 113 -4.84 -13.02 -34.91
CA ALA A 113 -5.67 -13.34 -36.06
C ALA A 113 -5.02 -12.90 -37.38
N ALA A 114 -4.99 -13.79 -38.38
CA ALA A 114 -4.34 -13.53 -39.67
C ALA A 114 -4.96 -12.34 -40.45
N GLU A 115 -6.28 -12.21 -40.39
CA GLU A 115 -7.03 -11.14 -41.07
C GLU A 115 -6.69 -9.77 -40.50
N ASP A 116 -6.68 -9.64 -39.17
CA ASP A 116 -6.36 -8.40 -38.48
C ASP A 116 -4.88 -8.05 -38.58
N PHE A 117 -4.00 -9.06 -38.54
CA PHE A 117 -2.57 -8.85 -38.79
C PHE A 117 -2.29 -8.26 -40.18
N THR A 118 -3.13 -8.56 -41.18
CA THR A 118 -3.01 -7.96 -42.52
C THR A 118 -3.23 -6.43 -42.48
N LYS A 119 -4.03 -5.92 -41.52
CA LYS A 119 -4.21 -4.47 -41.34
C LYS A 119 -2.95 -3.80 -40.79
N ILE A 120 -2.20 -4.47 -39.91
CA ILE A 120 -0.89 -4.00 -39.42
C ILE A 120 0.11 -3.87 -40.59
N LEU A 121 0.09 -4.83 -41.52
CA LEU A 121 0.92 -4.77 -42.74
C LEU A 121 0.47 -3.66 -43.70
N LYS A 122 -0.85 -3.44 -43.85
CA LYS A 122 -1.39 -2.33 -44.65
C LYS A 122 -0.96 -0.97 -44.12
N TYR A 123 -0.86 -0.81 -42.80
CA TYR A 123 -0.37 0.43 -42.19
C TYR A 123 1.09 0.71 -42.59
N LEU A 124 1.97 -0.29 -42.59
CA LEU A 124 3.35 -0.13 -43.10
C LEU A 124 3.38 0.24 -44.59
N ASN A 125 2.55 -0.42 -45.39
CA ASN A 125 2.46 -0.16 -46.83
C ASN A 125 2.01 1.28 -47.17
N LYS A 126 1.16 1.90 -46.32
CA LYS A 126 0.77 3.33 -46.44
C LYS A 126 1.99 4.25 -46.49
N TYR A 127 3.07 3.89 -45.77
CA TYR A 127 4.33 4.64 -45.71
C TYR A 127 5.43 4.04 -46.58
N LYS A 128 5.12 3.05 -47.43
CA LYS A 128 6.08 2.33 -48.29
C LYS A 128 7.23 1.69 -47.49
N ARG A 129 6.92 1.19 -46.28
CA ARG A 129 7.89 0.53 -45.38
C ARG A 129 7.59 -0.97 -45.30
N THR A 130 8.63 -1.75 -45.02
CA THR A 130 8.54 -3.19 -44.73
C THR A 130 8.67 -3.50 -43.24
N LYS A 131 9.17 -2.54 -42.45
CA LYS A 131 9.35 -2.62 -41.00
C LYS A 131 8.97 -1.30 -40.31
N TYR A 132 8.48 -1.41 -39.08
CA TYR A 132 8.39 -0.34 -38.11
C TYR A 132 9.77 0.00 -37.57
N ASP A 133 10.00 1.27 -37.22
CA ASP A 133 11.22 1.65 -36.52
C ASP A 133 11.20 1.06 -35.10
N ALA A 134 10.05 1.05 -34.42
CA ALA A 134 9.86 0.34 -33.15
C ALA A 134 8.52 -0.41 -33.07
N VAL A 135 8.53 -1.58 -32.45
CA VAL A 135 7.32 -2.32 -32.04
C VAL A 135 7.36 -2.51 -30.54
N CYS A 136 6.28 -2.16 -29.86
CA CYS A 136 6.18 -2.20 -28.41
C CYS A 136 5.13 -3.22 -27.95
N CYS A 137 5.47 -3.96 -26.89
CA CYS A 137 4.61 -4.95 -26.25
C CYS A 137 4.63 -4.73 -24.73
N PHE A 138 3.88 -3.72 -24.27
CA PHE A 138 3.76 -3.41 -22.84
C PHE A 138 2.65 -4.24 -22.21
N SER A 139 2.99 -5.10 -21.26
CA SER A 139 2.02 -5.89 -20.47
C SER A 139 1.02 -6.76 -21.24
N VAL A 140 1.33 -7.09 -22.50
CA VAL A 140 0.50 -7.95 -23.36
C VAL A 140 0.99 -9.40 -23.42
N THR A 141 2.30 -9.62 -23.25
CA THR A 141 2.94 -10.94 -23.47
C THR A 141 2.40 -12.03 -22.54
N MET A 142 2.09 -11.69 -21.29
CA MET A 142 1.44 -12.61 -20.36
C MET A 142 0.10 -13.13 -20.88
N TRP A 143 -0.72 -12.25 -21.45
CA TRP A 143 -2.06 -12.59 -21.94
C TRP A 143 -2.01 -13.46 -23.19
N ILE A 144 -1.08 -13.16 -24.11
CA ILE A 144 -0.80 -14.02 -25.26
C ILE A 144 -0.39 -15.41 -24.79
N HIS A 145 0.54 -15.48 -23.85
CA HIS A 145 1.06 -16.75 -23.35
C HIS A 145 -0.01 -17.59 -22.62
N LEU A 146 -0.84 -16.97 -21.80
CA LEU A 146 -1.95 -17.64 -21.09
C LEU A 146 -3.01 -18.22 -22.06
N ASN A 147 -3.28 -17.53 -23.17
CA ASN A 147 -4.34 -17.92 -24.11
C ASN A 147 -3.85 -18.74 -25.32
N HIS A 148 -2.56 -18.71 -25.64
CA HIS A 148 -2.00 -19.35 -26.83
C HIS A 148 -0.79 -20.25 -26.56
N ASP A 149 -0.44 -20.52 -25.30
CA ASP A 149 0.70 -21.35 -24.87
C ASP A 149 2.11 -20.84 -25.26
N ASP A 150 3.14 -21.62 -24.92
CA ASP A 150 4.54 -21.28 -25.16
C ASP A 150 4.81 -21.05 -26.66
N THR A 151 4.19 -21.85 -27.54
CA THR A 151 4.34 -21.74 -28.99
C THR A 151 3.63 -20.51 -29.55
N GLY A 152 2.49 -20.14 -28.98
CA GLY A 152 1.78 -18.92 -29.32
C GLY A 152 2.57 -17.67 -28.98
N LEU A 153 3.13 -17.59 -27.76
CA LEU A 153 3.99 -16.47 -27.36
C LEU A 153 5.23 -16.39 -28.25
N GLN A 154 5.88 -17.52 -28.54
CA GLN A 154 7.04 -17.54 -29.43
C GLN A 154 6.67 -17.06 -30.84
N GLY A 155 5.57 -17.55 -31.41
CA GLY A 155 5.11 -17.15 -32.73
C GLY A 155 4.77 -15.67 -32.80
N PHE A 156 4.11 -15.14 -31.76
CA PHE A 156 3.81 -13.71 -31.61
C PHE A 156 5.07 -12.84 -31.67
N LEU A 157 6.05 -13.13 -30.81
CA LEU A 157 7.31 -12.37 -30.76
C LEU A 157 8.10 -12.49 -32.06
N THR A 158 8.14 -13.67 -32.68
CA THR A 158 8.80 -13.90 -33.98
C THR A 158 8.21 -13.02 -35.07
N LYS A 159 6.88 -12.97 -35.15
CA LYS A 159 6.16 -12.21 -36.16
C LYS A 159 6.41 -10.71 -35.98
N LEU A 160 6.32 -10.19 -34.75
CA LEU A 160 6.56 -8.78 -34.47
C LEU A 160 8.03 -8.38 -34.67
N SER A 161 8.97 -9.23 -34.26
CA SER A 161 10.41 -9.02 -34.48
C SER A 161 10.74 -8.85 -35.97
N SER A 162 10.18 -9.71 -36.84
CA SER A 162 10.37 -9.60 -38.29
C SER A 162 9.86 -8.29 -38.91
N LEU A 163 8.94 -7.60 -38.21
CA LEU A 163 8.37 -6.33 -38.63
C LEU A 163 9.02 -5.12 -37.94
N SER A 164 10.07 -5.30 -37.15
CA SER A 164 10.66 -4.23 -36.34
C SER A 164 12.16 -4.05 -36.62
N GLU A 165 12.64 -2.81 -36.49
CA GLU A 165 14.06 -2.54 -36.26
C GLU A 165 14.40 -2.59 -34.76
N LEU A 166 13.46 -2.17 -33.90
CA LEU A 166 13.52 -2.31 -32.44
C LEU A 166 12.25 -3.00 -31.92
N LEU A 167 12.41 -4.12 -31.20
CA LEU A 167 11.32 -4.75 -30.47
C LEU A 167 11.47 -4.51 -28.97
N VAL A 168 10.51 -3.79 -28.37
CA VAL A 168 10.46 -3.49 -26.94
C VAL A 168 9.42 -4.39 -26.29
N VAL A 169 9.85 -5.18 -25.30
CA VAL A 169 9.00 -6.16 -24.62
C VAL A 169 9.07 -5.93 -23.12
N GLU A 170 7.91 -5.83 -22.48
CA GLU A 170 7.80 -5.85 -21.02
C GLU A 170 7.22 -7.21 -20.60
N PRO A 171 8.06 -8.20 -20.27
CA PRO A 171 7.60 -9.49 -19.79
C PRO A 171 7.20 -9.44 -18.30
N GLN A 172 6.22 -10.25 -17.91
CA GLN A 172 5.72 -10.29 -16.53
C GLN A 172 6.24 -11.56 -15.84
N PRO A 173 6.57 -11.48 -14.54
CA PRO A 173 7.03 -12.65 -13.80
C PRO A 173 5.88 -13.66 -13.65
N TRP A 174 6.23 -14.94 -13.47
CA TRP A 174 5.27 -16.03 -13.31
C TRP A 174 4.27 -15.83 -12.17
N ARG A 175 4.64 -15.07 -11.14
CA ARG A 175 3.72 -14.69 -10.06
C ARG A 175 2.49 -13.94 -10.58
N CYS A 176 2.64 -13.13 -11.64
CA CYS A 176 1.52 -12.44 -12.29
C CYS A 176 0.59 -13.44 -12.99
N TYR A 177 1.12 -14.47 -13.66
CA TYR A 177 0.34 -15.55 -14.28
C TYR A 177 -0.49 -16.30 -13.24
N GLN A 178 0.13 -16.66 -12.11
CA GLN A 178 -0.56 -17.33 -11.00
C GLN A 178 -1.66 -16.45 -10.41
N THR A 179 -1.42 -15.14 -10.31
CA THR A 179 -2.39 -14.19 -9.78
C THR A 179 -3.57 -14.03 -10.74
N ALA A 180 -3.32 -13.93 -12.05
CA ALA A 180 -4.36 -13.89 -13.07
C ALA A 180 -5.23 -15.16 -13.03
N GLU A 181 -4.62 -16.35 -12.99
CA GLU A 181 -5.36 -17.61 -12.89
C GLU A 181 -6.18 -17.71 -11.59
N ARG A 182 -5.64 -17.26 -10.45
CA ARG A 182 -6.40 -17.20 -9.19
C ARG A 182 -7.61 -16.27 -9.30
N ARG A 183 -7.47 -15.11 -9.96
CA ARG A 183 -8.57 -14.17 -10.17
C ARG A 183 -9.66 -14.76 -11.06
N MET A 184 -9.28 -15.47 -12.13
CA MET A 184 -10.23 -16.18 -13.00
C MET A 184 -11.00 -17.27 -12.25
N LYS A 185 -10.33 -18.04 -11.39
CA LYS A 185 -10.98 -19.08 -10.57
C LYS A 185 -12.05 -18.52 -9.63
N ARG A 186 -11.86 -17.30 -9.10
CA ARG A 186 -12.86 -16.63 -8.23
C ARG A 186 -14.17 -16.31 -8.95
N VAL A 187 -14.14 -16.20 -10.28
CA VAL A 187 -15.33 -16.01 -11.12
C VAL A 187 -15.75 -17.29 -11.85
N ASN A 188 -15.33 -18.46 -11.35
CA ASN A 188 -15.57 -19.79 -11.93
C ASN A 188 -15.11 -19.94 -13.39
N LYS A 189 -14.07 -19.19 -13.79
CA LYS A 189 -13.38 -19.32 -15.08
C LYS A 189 -11.93 -19.78 -14.85
N SER A 190 -11.22 -20.14 -15.91
CA SER A 190 -9.78 -20.45 -15.86
C SER A 190 -9.13 -20.23 -17.23
N PHE A 191 -7.81 -20.21 -17.27
CA PHE A 191 -7.03 -20.28 -18.50
C PHE A 191 -6.83 -21.75 -18.92
N PRO A 192 -7.46 -22.23 -20.02
CA PRO A 192 -7.43 -23.65 -20.39
C PRO A 192 -6.01 -24.20 -20.63
N LEU A 193 -5.09 -23.34 -21.04
CA LEU A 193 -3.70 -23.71 -21.36
C LEU A 193 -2.74 -23.48 -20.19
N PHE A 194 -3.18 -22.90 -19.05
CA PHE A 194 -2.31 -22.57 -17.92
C PHE A 194 -1.51 -23.76 -17.40
N LEU A 195 -2.17 -24.92 -17.28
CA LEU A 195 -1.53 -26.16 -16.82
C LEU A 195 -0.60 -26.80 -17.86
N LYS A 196 -0.64 -26.34 -19.12
CA LYS A 196 0.21 -26.82 -20.22
C LYS A 196 1.46 -25.97 -20.43
N LEU A 197 1.49 -24.73 -19.90
CA LEU A 197 2.63 -23.83 -20.04
C LEU A 197 3.90 -24.46 -19.46
N LYS A 198 5.00 -24.42 -20.20
CA LYS A 198 6.31 -24.91 -19.77
C LYS A 198 7.20 -23.78 -19.28
N TRP A 199 7.06 -22.59 -19.84
CA TRP A 199 7.82 -21.39 -19.43
C TRP A 199 7.26 -20.83 -18.11
N ARG A 200 7.55 -21.52 -17.00
CA ARG A 200 7.01 -21.18 -15.66
C ARG A 200 8.00 -20.51 -14.73
N SER A 201 9.26 -20.90 -14.74
CA SER A 201 10.25 -20.36 -13.81
C SER A 201 10.93 -19.13 -14.36
N ASN A 202 11.19 -19.08 -15.67
CA ASN A 202 12.10 -18.09 -16.27
C ASN A 202 11.55 -17.54 -17.60
N VAL A 203 10.32 -17.02 -17.63
CA VAL A 203 9.70 -16.46 -18.87
C VAL A 203 10.62 -15.45 -19.55
N VAL A 204 11.29 -14.60 -18.78
CA VAL A 204 12.25 -13.60 -19.28
C VAL A 204 13.44 -14.28 -19.95
N GLU A 205 14.10 -15.22 -19.26
CA GLU A 205 15.26 -15.93 -19.81
C GLU A 205 14.88 -16.81 -21.01
N GLU A 206 13.66 -17.34 -21.09
CA GLU A 206 13.21 -18.12 -22.25
C GLU A 206 12.95 -17.23 -23.48
N ILE A 207 12.48 -15.99 -23.26
CA ILE A 207 12.41 -14.96 -24.30
C ILE A 207 13.82 -14.57 -24.75
N GLU A 208 14.77 -14.42 -23.81
CA GLU A 208 16.17 -14.10 -24.10
C GLU A 208 16.93 -15.22 -24.83
N LYS A 209 16.86 -16.47 -24.36
CA LYS A 209 17.60 -17.60 -24.96
C LYS A 209 17.23 -17.85 -26.41
N LYS A 210 15.97 -17.56 -26.77
CA LYS A 210 15.55 -17.69 -28.16
C LYS A 210 15.98 -16.49 -29.00
N ASN A 211 16.37 -15.34 -28.42
CA ASN A 211 16.89 -14.17 -29.14
C ASN A 211 18.08 -14.49 -30.06
N ASP A 212 18.94 -15.46 -29.72
CA ASP A 212 20.06 -15.89 -30.58
C ASP A 212 19.62 -16.50 -31.93
N THR A 213 18.35 -16.92 -32.04
CA THR A 213 17.76 -17.42 -33.30
C THR A 213 17.15 -16.31 -34.17
N PHE A 214 17.03 -15.08 -33.66
CA PHE A 214 16.50 -13.92 -34.38
C PHE A 214 17.67 -13.06 -34.85
N GLN A 215 17.95 -13.08 -36.16
CA GLN A 215 19.09 -12.39 -36.77
C GLN A 215 19.27 -10.94 -36.28
N GLU A 216 20.44 -10.65 -35.69
CA GLU A 216 21.19 -9.38 -35.50
C GLU A 216 20.46 -8.05 -35.15
N CYS A 217 19.14 -8.02 -34.97
CA CYS A 217 18.38 -6.76 -34.80
C CYS A 217 17.62 -6.66 -33.46
N ILE A 218 17.95 -7.48 -32.46
CA ILE A 218 17.35 -7.39 -31.12
C ILE A 218 18.39 -6.82 -30.16
N LYS A 219 18.23 -5.56 -29.74
CA LYS A 219 18.71 -5.10 -28.42
C LYS A 219 17.52 -5.19 -27.47
N PRO A 220 17.36 -6.31 -26.73
CA PRO A 220 16.25 -6.42 -25.80
C PRO A 220 16.56 -5.45 -24.65
N VAL A 221 15.82 -4.34 -24.57
CA VAL A 221 15.83 -3.50 -23.36
C VAL A 221 14.96 -4.20 -22.35
N ILE A 222 15.56 -5.13 -21.61
CA ILE A 222 14.91 -5.81 -20.50
C ILE A 222 15.15 -4.95 -19.27
N ILE A 223 14.05 -4.46 -18.72
CA ILE A 223 14.05 -3.81 -17.41
C ILE A 223 14.27 -4.92 -16.39
N GLU A 224 15.53 -5.23 -16.08
CA GLU A 224 15.87 -6.21 -15.06
C GLU A 224 15.36 -5.73 -13.69
N LYS A 225 14.31 -6.40 -13.19
CA LYS A 225 13.98 -6.35 -11.77
C LYS A 225 15.01 -7.23 -11.05
N THR A 226 15.86 -6.62 -10.26
CA THR A 226 16.77 -7.30 -9.33
C THR A 226 16.00 -8.36 -8.53
N LYS A 227 16.46 -9.62 -8.59
CA LYS A 227 15.88 -10.71 -7.81
C LYS A 227 15.87 -10.29 -6.33
N PRO A 228 14.73 -10.39 -5.62
CA PRO A 228 14.68 -10.05 -4.20
C PRO A 228 15.55 -11.05 -3.42
N LYS A 229 16.69 -10.60 -2.89
CA LYS A 229 17.60 -11.40 -2.05
C LYS A 229 17.04 -11.75 -0.66
N THR A 230 15.76 -11.55 -0.37
CA THR A 230 15.19 -11.80 0.98
C THR A 230 13.85 -12.53 1.01
N GLY A 231 13.41 -13.14 -0.10
CA GLY A 231 12.15 -13.86 -0.16
C GLY A 231 12.27 -15.35 0.14
N ALA A 232 12.56 -15.75 1.38
CA ALA A 232 12.56 -17.17 1.72
C ALA A 232 11.15 -17.77 1.53
N LYS A 233 11.05 -18.88 0.80
CA LYS A 233 9.79 -19.48 0.35
C LYS A 233 9.28 -20.41 1.46
N ILE A 234 8.08 -20.16 1.99
CA ILE A 234 7.53 -21.00 3.06
C ILE A 234 6.69 -22.14 2.46
N SER A 235 7.06 -23.39 2.73
CA SER A 235 6.31 -24.59 2.38
C SER A 235 5.64 -25.20 3.62
N ILE A 236 4.41 -25.71 3.45
CA ILE A 236 3.62 -26.33 4.52
C ILE A 236 3.64 -27.84 4.28
N GLN A 237 4.10 -28.61 5.26
CA GLN A 237 4.04 -30.07 5.25
C GLN A 237 3.25 -30.56 6.48
N ASP A 238 2.86 -31.83 6.50
CA ASP A 238 2.02 -32.41 7.55
C ASP A 238 2.62 -32.31 8.97
N ASP A 239 3.94 -32.08 9.07
CA ASP A 239 4.68 -32.02 10.33
C ASP A 239 5.21 -30.62 10.71
N GLY A 240 4.89 -29.56 9.94
CA GLY A 240 5.27 -28.18 10.25
C GLY A 240 5.43 -27.22 9.06
N TYR A 241 5.87 -26.00 9.37
CA TYR A 241 6.20 -24.97 8.39
C TYR A 241 7.70 -24.98 8.11
N TYR A 242 8.10 -24.88 6.84
CA TYR A 242 9.50 -24.88 6.42
C TYR A 242 9.82 -23.62 5.64
N GLN A 243 10.93 -22.98 5.96
CA GLN A 243 11.51 -21.88 5.20
C GLN A 243 12.56 -22.44 4.26
N GLU A 244 12.32 -22.36 2.95
CA GLU A 244 13.30 -22.72 1.92
C GLU A 244 14.26 -21.54 1.72
N THR A 245 15.53 -21.81 1.99
CA THR A 245 16.68 -20.93 1.72
C THR A 245 17.54 -21.54 0.61
N GLU A 246 18.47 -20.79 0.02
CA GLU A 246 19.41 -21.31 -1.00
C GLU A 246 20.26 -22.48 -0.46
N ASP A 247 20.42 -22.58 0.86
CA ASP A 247 21.18 -23.63 1.56
C ASP A 247 20.33 -24.79 2.11
N GLY A 248 19.01 -24.84 1.81
CA GLY A 248 18.11 -25.92 2.22
C GLY A 248 16.85 -25.46 2.97
N SER A 249 16.04 -26.42 3.44
CA SER A 249 14.78 -26.17 4.15
C SER A 249 14.98 -26.14 5.67
N ARG A 250 14.66 -25.00 6.30
CA ARG A 250 14.70 -24.83 7.76
C ARG A 250 13.30 -24.96 8.35
N LYS A 251 13.09 -25.91 9.26
CA LYS A 251 11.82 -26.05 9.99
C LYS A 251 11.62 -24.85 10.92
N LEU A 252 10.54 -24.10 10.71
CA LEU A 252 10.15 -22.96 11.53
C LEU A 252 9.59 -23.47 12.86
N GLN A 253 10.13 -22.99 13.98
CA GLN A 253 9.58 -23.31 15.30
C GLN A 253 8.20 -22.67 15.43
N LYS A 254 7.19 -23.50 15.69
CA LYS A 254 5.86 -23.04 16.07
C LYS A 254 5.95 -22.47 17.48
N VAL A 255 5.86 -21.15 17.62
CA VAL A 255 5.75 -20.52 18.93
C VAL A 255 4.30 -20.60 19.40
N GLU A 256 4.10 -21.07 20.62
CA GLU A 256 2.84 -20.88 21.34
C GLU A 256 2.74 -19.41 21.74
N ILE A 257 2.15 -18.58 20.88
CA ILE A 257 1.63 -17.28 21.31
C ILE A 257 0.54 -17.62 22.33
N THR A 258 0.80 -17.34 23.60
CA THR A 258 -0.21 -17.61 24.62
C THR A 258 -1.36 -16.62 24.46
N LEU A 259 -2.57 -17.06 24.76
CA LEU A 259 -3.81 -16.27 24.66
C LEU A 259 -3.80 -14.95 25.48
N GLN A 260 -2.73 -14.69 26.26
CA GLN A 260 -2.52 -13.48 27.07
C GLN A 260 -1.78 -12.36 26.32
N ASP A 261 -1.18 -12.65 25.15
CA ASP A 261 -0.27 -11.70 24.49
C ASP A 261 -0.97 -10.74 23.52
N CYS A 262 -2.16 -11.09 23.02
CA CYS A 262 -3.06 -10.14 22.34
C CYS A 262 -4.32 -9.93 23.18
N LEU A 263 -4.39 -8.79 23.89
CA LEU A 263 -5.57 -8.35 24.66
C LEU A 263 -6.88 -8.32 23.85
N ALA A 264 -6.77 -8.36 22.54
CA ALA A 264 -7.87 -8.15 21.62
C ALA A 264 -8.37 -9.47 20.99
N CYS A 265 -7.64 -10.57 21.07
CA CYS A 265 -7.92 -11.67 20.16
C CYS A 265 -7.62 -13.03 20.76
N SER A 266 -8.52 -13.51 21.63
CA SER A 266 -8.60 -14.93 21.91
C SER A 266 -9.05 -15.68 20.64
N GLY A 267 -8.11 -16.14 19.80
CA GLY A 267 -8.37 -17.12 18.73
C GLY A 267 -8.54 -16.61 17.30
N CYS A 268 -8.11 -15.40 16.97
CA CYS A 268 -8.21 -14.82 15.60
C CYS A 268 -6.87 -14.64 14.87
N ILE A 269 -5.73 -14.88 15.53
CA ILE A 269 -4.41 -14.97 14.86
C ILE A 269 -4.24 -16.42 14.39
N THR A 270 -4.10 -16.59 13.07
CA THR A 270 -3.78 -17.87 12.45
C THR A 270 -2.31 -18.22 12.65
N SER A 271 -1.93 -19.50 12.53
CA SER A 271 -0.52 -19.91 12.59
C SER A 271 0.36 -19.15 11.57
N ALA A 272 -0.18 -18.83 10.39
CA ALA A 272 0.53 -18.04 9.37
C ALA A 272 0.74 -16.58 9.81
N GLU A 273 -0.26 -15.97 10.45
CA GLU A 273 -0.13 -14.63 11.02
C GLU A 273 0.83 -14.59 12.20
N GLY A 274 0.91 -15.66 12.99
CA GLY A 274 1.95 -15.82 14.01
C GLY A 274 3.36 -15.77 13.41
N VAL A 275 3.59 -16.44 12.27
CA VAL A 275 4.88 -16.38 11.56
C VAL A 275 5.18 -14.96 11.07
N LEU A 276 4.19 -14.26 10.50
CA LEU A 276 4.36 -12.86 10.04
C LEU A 276 4.73 -11.90 11.17
N ILE A 277 4.20 -12.12 12.37
CA ILE A 277 4.57 -11.37 13.57
C ILE A 277 6.02 -11.68 13.96
N THR A 278 6.43 -12.96 13.98
CA THR A 278 7.81 -13.36 14.32
C THR A 278 8.84 -12.85 13.32
N GLN A 279 8.50 -12.74 12.03
CA GLN A 279 9.39 -12.16 11.02
C GLN A 279 9.73 -10.68 11.24
N GLN A 280 9.01 -10.01 12.15
CA GLN A 280 9.24 -8.62 12.54
C GLN A 280 9.66 -8.55 14.02
N SER A 281 10.37 -9.56 14.55
CA SER A 281 10.83 -9.56 15.93
C SER A 281 12.03 -8.63 16.14
N GLN A 282 12.32 -8.34 17.42
CA GLN A 282 13.51 -7.60 17.82
C GLN A 282 14.81 -8.26 17.34
N GLU A 283 14.89 -9.60 17.35
CA GLU A 283 16.09 -10.32 16.91
C GLU A 283 16.33 -10.14 15.41
N GLU A 284 15.27 -10.21 14.59
CA GLU A 284 15.39 -10.00 13.15
C GLU A 284 15.73 -8.54 12.83
N LEU A 285 15.13 -7.58 13.54
CA LEU A 285 15.51 -6.17 13.40
C LEU A 285 17.00 -5.98 13.71
N LEU A 286 17.47 -6.43 14.88
CA LEU A 286 18.86 -6.28 15.29
C LEU A 286 19.83 -6.94 14.30
N LYS A 287 19.46 -8.10 13.76
CA LYS A 287 20.22 -8.78 12.70
C LYS A 287 20.32 -7.89 11.45
N VAL A 288 19.20 -7.39 10.93
CA VAL A 288 19.19 -6.49 9.75
C VAL A 288 20.03 -5.24 9.99
N LEU A 289 19.94 -4.64 11.19
CA LEU A 289 20.72 -3.46 11.54
C LEU A 289 22.23 -3.75 11.59
N ASN A 290 22.64 -4.86 12.23
CA ASN A 290 24.04 -5.26 12.32
C ASN A 290 24.65 -5.59 10.94
N GLU A 291 23.90 -6.32 10.10
CA GLU A 291 24.28 -6.59 8.71
C GLU A 291 24.46 -5.28 7.93
N ASN A 292 23.51 -4.35 8.06
CA ASN A 292 23.57 -3.06 7.38
C ASN A 292 24.72 -2.17 7.87
N GLN A 293 25.02 -2.17 9.17
CA GLN A 293 26.18 -1.46 9.71
C GLN A 293 27.49 -2.02 9.14
N SER A 294 27.60 -3.34 9.04
CA SER A 294 28.77 -4.01 8.46
C SER A 294 28.97 -3.64 6.99
N LEU A 295 27.87 -3.49 6.24
CA LEU A 295 27.90 -3.01 4.85
C LEU A 295 28.34 -1.54 4.74
N LYS A 296 27.98 -0.69 5.71
CA LYS A 296 28.38 0.73 5.74
C LYS A 296 29.83 0.96 6.18
N SER A 297 30.39 0.08 7.02
CA SER A 297 31.76 0.23 7.54
C SER A 297 32.86 -0.19 6.57
N ASN A 298 32.54 -1.01 5.56
CA ASN A 298 33.50 -1.39 4.54
C ASN A 298 33.75 -0.19 3.60
N GLU A 299 35.01 0.22 3.40
CA GLU A 299 35.42 1.41 2.62
C GLU A 299 34.95 1.43 1.15
N LYS A 300 34.31 0.36 0.68
CA LYS A 300 33.49 0.37 -0.53
C LYS A 300 32.03 0.49 -0.12
N PHE A 301 31.43 1.66 -0.31
CA PHE A 301 29.97 1.83 -0.27
C PHE A 301 29.35 0.73 -1.15
N SER A 302 28.72 -0.26 -0.51
CA SER A 302 28.00 -1.31 -1.21
C SER A 302 26.64 -0.75 -1.61
N ASP A 303 26.24 -0.91 -2.87
CA ASP A 303 24.88 -0.59 -3.35
C ASP A 303 23.80 -1.39 -2.60
N GLU A 304 24.19 -2.40 -1.81
CA GLU A 304 23.32 -3.21 -0.95
C GLU A 304 23.03 -2.56 0.42
N ALA A 305 23.77 -1.52 0.83
CA ALA A 305 23.51 -0.82 2.08
C ALA A 305 22.20 0.00 2.00
N ARG A 306 21.43 -0.02 3.08
CA ARG A 306 20.11 0.62 3.17
C ARG A 306 20.12 1.84 4.07
N VAL A 307 19.28 2.81 3.73
CA VAL A 307 18.91 3.92 4.62
C VAL A 307 17.88 3.41 5.63
N VAL A 308 18.24 3.40 6.91
CA VAL A 308 17.40 2.93 8.01
C VAL A 308 16.61 4.11 8.58
N VAL A 309 15.29 4.03 8.44
CA VAL A 309 14.35 5.04 8.91
C VAL A 309 13.50 4.46 10.02
N PHE A 310 13.43 5.12 11.17
CA PHE A 310 12.50 4.81 12.24
C PHE A 310 11.40 5.86 12.33
N THR A 311 10.14 5.43 12.42
CA THR A 311 9.02 6.31 12.80
C THR A 311 8.48 5.91 14.17
N ILE A 312 8.39 6.86 15.09
CA ILE A 312 7.93 6.64 16.47
C ILE A 312 6.51 7.20 16.66
N SER A 313 5.59 6.37 17.15
CA SER A 313 4.25 6.81 17.56
C SER A 313 4.22 7.34 19.00
N GLN A 314 3.12 7.99 19.37
CA GLN A 314 2.97 8.72 20.64
C GLN A 314 2.94 7.78 21.85
N GLN A 315 2.16 6.70 21.77
CA GLN A 315 1.84 5.83 22.89
C GLN A 315 3.05 5.02 23.41
N PRO A 316 3.97 4.52 22.56
CA PRO A 316 5.23 3.95 23.02
C PRO A 316 6.10 4.91 23.82
N VAL A 317 6.19 6.18 23.40
CA VAL A 317 6.95 7.20 24.12
C VAL A 317 6.38 7.39 25.52
N LEU A 318 5.05 7.51 25.64
CA LEU A 318 4.40 7.66 26.94
C LEU A 318 4.63 6.43 27.85
N SER A 319 4.58 5.23 27.27
CA SER A 319 4.81 3.98 28.01
C SER A 319 6.24 3.90 28.53
N LEU A 320 7.24 4.24 27.70
CA LEU A 320 8.65 4.30 28.09
C LEU A 320 8.91 5.41 29.11
N ALA A 321 8.33 6.59 28.94
CA ALA A 321 8.45 7.70 29.88
C ALA A 321 7.98 7.29 31.28
N GLN A 322 6.81 6.66 31.37
CA GLN A 322 6.27 6.15 32.62
C GLN A 322 7.14 5.02 33.21
N ARG A 323 7.69 4.14 32.38
CA ARG A 323 8.52 3.01 32.85
C ARG A 323 9.86 3.47 33.43
N TYR A 324 10.51 4.43 32.79
CA TYR A 324 11.85 4.89 33.17
C TYR A 324 11.82 6.15 34.06
N GLY A 325 10.64 6.67 34.41
CA GLY A 325 10.50 7.86 35.25
C GLY A 325 11.02 9.15 34.58
N LEU A 326 10.93 9.21 33.25
CA LEU A 326 11.44 10.31 32.44
C LEU A 326 10.31 11.24 32.00
N THR A 327 10.66 12.49 31.68
CA THR A 327 9.74 13.36 30.93
C THR A 327 9.60 12.86 29.49
N VAL A 328 8.46 13.13 28.85
CA VAL A 328 8.21 12.77 27.45
C VAL A 328 9.33 13.27 26.53
N GLU A 329 9.79 14.51 26.74
CA GLU A 329 10.88 15.12 25.97
C GLU A 329 12.21 14.36 26.14
N ASN A 330 12.59 14.02 27.38
CA ASN A 330 13.82 13.26 27.61
C ASN A 330 13.71 11.84 27.07
N THR A 331 12.53 11.20 27.19
CA THR A 331 12.30 9.88 26.61
C THR A 331 12.49 9.89 25.10
N ILE A 332 11.95 10.89 24.38
CA ILE A 332 12.16 11.04 22.93
C ILE A 332 13.64 11.15 22.62
N LYS A 333 14.35 12.05 23.32
CA LYS A 333 15.75 12.31 23.06
C LYS A 333 16.63 11.08 23.25
N HIS A 334 16.44 10.39 24.36
CA HIS A 334 17.22 9.21 24.69
C HIS A 334 16.82 7.98 23.86
N LEU A 335 15.53 7.82 23.52
CA LEU A 335 15.07 6.80 22.59
C LEU A 335 15.66 7.02 21.19
N SER A 336 15.65 8.26 20.70
CA SER A 336 16.31 8.60 19.44
C SER A 336 17.80 8.27 19.50
N GLY A 337 18.48 8.64 20.59
CA GLY A 337 19.87 8.26 20.87
C GLY A 337 20.14 6.77 20.80
N TYR A 338 19.26 5.97 21.41
CA TYR A 338 19.31 4.53 21.38
C TYR A 338 19.16 3.98 19.96
N LEU A 339 18.19 4.45 19.20
CA LEU A 339 17.98 4.02 17.81
C LEU A 339 19.16 4.42 16.91
N ARG A 340 19.78 5.59 17.14
CA ARG A 340 21.03 5.98 16.47
C ARG A 340 22.17 5.03 16.80
N HIS A 341 22.30 4.64 18.06
CA HIS A 341 23.29 3.63 18.48
C HIS A 341 23.07 2.28 17.78
N LEU A 342 21.81 1.90 17.54
CA LEU A 342 21.47 0.71 16.76
C LEU A 342 21.66 0.86 15.25
N GLY A 343 21.97 2.06 14.73
CA GLY A 343 22.27 2.30 13.32
C GLY A 343 21.17 2.98 12.50
N ALA A 344 20.22 3.67 13.15
CA ALA A 344 19.24 4.50 12.44
C ALA A 344 19.89 5.71 11.75
N ASP A 345 19.54 5.93 10.47
CA ASP A 345 19.98 7.09 9.69
C ASP A 345 19.00 8.26 9.78
N ILE A 346 17.71 7.98 9.98
CA ILE A 346 16.65 8.99 10.09
C ILE A 346 15.63 8.51 11.14
N ILE A 347 15.20 9.41 12.01
CA ILE A 347 14.22 9.17 13.07
C ILE A 347 13.12 10.23 12.98
N LEU A 348 11.90 9.77 12.81
CA LEU A 348 10.71 10.59 12.55
C LEU A 348 9.64 10.30 13.60
N ASN A 349 8.66 11.20 13.72
CA ASN A 349 7.42 10.96 14.45
C ASN A 349 6.25 10.75 13.49
N THR A 350 5.10 10.30 14.01
CA THR A 350 3.89 10.06 13.20
C THR A 350 3.08 11.31 12.87
N LYS A 351 3.47 12.51 13.33
CA LYS A 351 2.60 13.70 13.34
C LYS A 351 1.96 14.01 11.99
N ILE A 352 2.75 14.16 10.94
CA ILE A 352 2.24 14.50 9.61
C ILE A 352 1.26 13.42 9.10
N ALA A 353 1.52 12.15 9.41
CA ALA A 353 0.68 11.05 8.98
C ALA A 353 -0.62 10.97 9.79
N ASP A 354 -0.57 11.27 11.09
CA ASP A 354 -1.74 11.40 11.95
C ASP A 354 -2.63 12.58 11.48
N ASP A 355 -2.03 13.73 11.18
CA ASP A 355 -2.72 14.92 10.66
C ASP A 355 -3.41 14.61 9.32
N LEU A 356 -2.68 14.03 8.35
CA LEU A 356 -3.25 13.62 7.05
C LEU A 356 -4.39 12.59 7.20
N ALA A 357 -4.23 11.61 8.09
CA ALA A 357 -5.27 10.62 8.36
C ALA A 357 -6.55 11.27 8.90
N LEU A 358 -6.42 12.27 9.78
CA LEU A 358 -7.55 13.03 10.30
C LEU A 358 -8.24 13.85 9.21
N LEU A 359 -7.47 14.53 8.35
CA LEU A 359 -7.99 15.33 7.24
C LEU A 359 -8.77 14.48 6.24
N GLU A 360 -8.24 13.32 5.83
CA GLU A 360 -8.92 12.42 4.89
C GLU A 360 -10.15 11.74 5.50
N CYS A 361 -10.05 11.24 6.74
CA CYS A 361 -11.17 10.59 7.41
C CYS A 361 -12.34 11.57 7.64
N ARG A 362 -12.01 12.81 8.01
CA ARG A 362 -12.96 13.92 8.11
C ARG A 362 -13.65 14.20 6.78
N ARG A 363 -12.89 14.30 5.69
CA ARG A 363 -13.43 14.57 4.37
C ARG A 363 -14.34 13.44 3.91
N GLU A 364 -13.88 12.20 4.04
CA GLU A 364 -14.67 11.01 3.72
C GLU A 364 -15.99 10.99 4.50
N PHE A 365 -15.98 11.36 5.78
CA PHE A 365 -17.22 11.47 6.55
C PHE A 365 -18.17 12.53 5.98
N ILE A 366 -17.68 13.73 5.66
CA ILE A 366 -18.49 14.80 5.09
C ILE A 366 -19.12 14.37 3.76
N ASP A 367 -18.35 13.72 2.89
CA ASP A 367 -18.81 13.24 1.59
C ASP A 367 -19.88 12.15 1.73
N ARG A 368 -19.69 11.19 2.63
CA ARG A 368 -20.70 10.17 2.95
C ARG A 368 -21.96 10.78 3.54
N PHE A 369 -21.82 11.74 4.47
CA PHE A 369 -22.95 12.40 5.12
C PHE A 369 -23.80 13.21 4.14
N ARG A 370 -23.17 13.93 3.21
CA ARG A 370 -23.87 14.72 2.19
C ARG A 370 -24.51 13.84 1.12
N SER A 371 -23.78 12.85 0.61
CA SER A 371 -24.24 12.00 -0.49
C SER A 371 -25.34 11.02 -0.09
N LYS A 372 -25.36 10.56 1.18
CA LYS A 372 -26.21 9.45 1.66
C LYS A 372 -26.10 8.21 0.76
N SER A 373 -24.89 7.95 0.24
CA SER A 373 -24.60 6.83 -0.65
C SER A 373 -24.96 5.48 -0.01
N GLN A 374 -25.54 4.57 -0.80
CA GLN A 374 -25.76 3.19 -0.38
C GLN A 374 -24.47 2.34 -0.43
N GLU A 375 -23.50 2.73 -1.25
CA GLU A 375 -22.21 2.02 -1.37
C GLU A 375 -21.26 2.37 -0.23
N GLN A 376 -21.39 3.57 0.34
CA GLN A 376 -20.61 4.05 1.48
C GLN A 376 -21.55 4.52 2.61
N PRO A 377 -22.27 3.57 3.25
CA PRO A 377 -23.33 3.89 4.19
C PRO A 377 -22.80 4.45 5.52
N LEU A 378 -23.70 5.07 6.28
CA LEU A 378 -23.49 5.46 7.67
C LEU A 378 -24.08 4.40 8.63
N PRO A 379 -23.49 4.18 9.83
CA PRO A 379 -22.35 4.90 10.39
C PRO A 379 -21.04 4.63 9.67
N MET A 380 -20.23 5.66 9.45
CA MET A 380 -18.84 5.46 9.07
C MET A 380 -18.05 4.96 10.29
N LEU A 381 -17.33 3.85 10.14
CA LEU A 381 -16.55 3.19 11.17
C LEU A 381 -15.07 3.42 10.88
N THR A 382 -14.29 3.90 11.84
CA THR A 382 -12.84 4.09 11.63
C THR A 382 -12.13 2.78 11.31
N SER A 383 -10.99 2.87 10.63
CA SER A 383 -10.18 1.73 10.18
C SER A 383 -8.71 1.77 10.63
N SER A 384 -8.31 2.77 11.42
CA SER A 384 -6.93 2.93 11.90
C SER A 384 -6.47 1.81 12.85
N CYS A 385 -7.40 1.07 13.46
CA CYS A 385 -7.17 -0.07 14.35
C CYS A 385 -7.14 -1.40 13.57
N PRO A 386 -5.98 -2.05 13.41
CA PRO A 386 -5.89 -3.26 12.60
C PRO A 386 -6.62 -4.45 13.20
N GLY A 387 -6.65 -4.61 14.53
CA GLY A 387 -7.43 -5.66 15.18
C GLY A 387 -8.92 -5.59 14.86
N TRP A 388 -9.47 -4.38 14.78
CA TRP A 388 -10.86 -4.16 14.33
C TRP A 388 -11.04 -4.51 12.85
N VAL A 389 -10.14 -4.04 11.97
CA VAL A 389 -10.19 -4.35 10.53
C VAL A 389 -10.12 -5.86 10.29
N CYS A 390 -9.18 -6.56 10.93
CA CYS A 390 -9.06 -8.01 10.82
C CYS A 390 -10.33 -8.74 11.27
N TYR A 391 -10.94 -8.30 12.38
CA TYR A 391 -12.20 -8.87 12.84
C TYR A 391 -13.35 -8.64 11.84
N ALA A 392 -13.43 -7.43 11.28
CA ALA A 392 -14.40 -7.06 10.27
C ALA A 392 -14.27 -7.96 9.01
N GLU A 393 -13.06 -8.08 8.46
CA GLU A 393 -12.74 -8.88 7.27
C GLU A 393 -13.00 -10.38 7.48
N LYS A 394 -12.61 -10.94 8.63
CA LYS A 394 -12.73 -12.39 8.92
C LYS A 394 -14.12 -12.83 9.39
N THR A 395 -14.84 -11.99 10.12
CA THR A 395 -16.06 -12.41 10.84
C THR A 395 -17.33 -11.92 10.17
N HIS A 396 -17.27 -10.78 9.49
CA HIS A 396 -18.46 -10.10 8.99
C HIS A 396 -18.44 -9.82 7.50
N GLY A 397 -17.26 -9.79 6.88
CA GLY A 397 -17.06 -9.70 5.44
C GLY A 397 -17.91 -8.59 4.82
N ASN A 398 -18.46 -8.87 3.63
CA ASN A 398 -19.16 -7.88 2.79
C ASN A 398 -20.26 -7.07 3.48
N PHE A 399 -20.83 -7.54 4.60
CA PHE A 399 -21.81 -6.75 5.34
C PHE A 399 -21.19 -5.51 6.01
N ILE A 400 -20.02 -5.65 6.63
CA ILE A 400 -19.46 -4.58 7.47
C ILE A 400 -18.46 -3.71 6.70
N LEU A 401 -17.78 -4.27 5.70
CA LEU A 401 -16.69 -3.58 4.99
C LEU A 401 -17.10 -2.24 4.34
N PRO A 402 -18.32 -2.09 3.76
CA PRO A 402 -18.76 -0.80 3.21
C PRO A 402 -18.83 0.33 4.25
N TYR A 403 -19.03 0.01 5.52
CA TYR A 403 -19.09 0.99 6.60
C TYR A 403 -17.71 1.45 7.06
N LEU A 404 -16.62 0.72 6.74
CA LEU A 404 -15.27 1.11 7.12
C LEU A 404 -14.83 2.36 6.35
N SER A 405 -14.17 3.26 7.04
CA SER A 405 -13.37 4.34 6.46
C SER A 405 -12.31 3.74 5.56
N THR A 406 -12.20 4.26 4.34
CA THR A 406 -11.18 3.85 3.37
C THR A 406 -9.83 4.52 3.66
N THR A 407 -9.80 5.53 4.54
CA THR A 407 -8.57 6.22 4.93
C THR A 407 -7.56 5.23 5.52
N ARG A 408 -6.32 5.27 5.05
CA ARG A 408 -5.22 4.44 5.59
C ARG A 408 -4.89 4.85 7.02
N SER A 409 -4.32 3.93 7.79
CA SER A 409 -3.83 4.27 9.12
C SER A 409 -2.59 5.18 9.05
N PRO A 410 -2.31 5.96 10.11
CA PRO A 410 -1.11 6.80 10.17
C PRO A 410 0.20 6.03 9.91
N GLN A 411 0.30 4.76 10.34
CA GLN A 411 1.45 3.91 10.03
C GLN A 411 1.66 3.77 8.52
N GLN A 412 0.59 3.48 7.78
CA GLN A 412 0.67 3.21 6.35
C GLN A 412 0.81 4.50 5.53
N ILE A 413 0.18 5.60 5.98
CA ILE A 413 0.42 6.92 5.40
C ILE A 413 1.90 7.30 5.56
N MET A 414 2.47 7.10 6.75
CA MET A 414 3.89 7.36 6.97
C MET A 414 4.78 6.45 6.12
N GLY A 415 4.38 5.19 5.93
CA GLY A 415 5.07 4.28 5.03
C GLY A 415 5.20 4.81 3.61
N ILE A 416 4.14 5.40 3.05
CA ILE A 416 4.18 6.05 1.75
C ILE A 416 5.08 7.29 1.76
N LEU A 417 4.97 8.14 2.78
CA LEU A 417 5.81 9.34 2.89
C LEU A 417 7.29 8.97 2.95
N VAL A 418 7.65 7.92 3.69
CA VAL A 418 9.04 7.45 3.80
C VAL A 418 9.49 6.78 2.50
N LYS A 419 8.70 5.85 1.97
CA LYS A 419 9.12 5.02 0.84
C LYS A 419 9.07 5.73 -0.49
N GLN A 420 8.22 6.73 -0.66
CA GLN A 420 8.08 7.43 -1.94
C GLN A 420 8.59 8.86 -1.87
N TRP A 421 8.07 9.66 -0.93
CA TRP A 421 8.43 11.07 -0.85
C TRP A 421 9.87 11.27 -0.37
N LEU A 422 10.24 10.65 0.76
CA LEU A 422 11.57 10.75 1.32
C LEU A 422 12.61 10.04 0.43
N ALA A 423 12.27 8.90 -0.16
CA ALA A 423 13.14 8.24 -1.15
C ALA A 423 13.48 9.16 -2.33
N LYS A 424 12.47 9.83 -2.89
CA LYS A 424 12.67 10.83 -3.95
C LYS A 424 13.54 11.99 -3.48
N LYS A 425 13.31 12.50 -2.26
CA LYS A 425 14.11 13.59 -1.67
C LYS A 425 15.57 13.20 -1.46
N LEU A 426 15.82 11.98 -0.99
CA LEU A 426 17.17 11.42 -0.78
C LEU A 426 17.83 10.91 -2.06
N LYS A 427 17.09 10.87 -3.19
CA LYS A 427 17.53 10.30 -4.47
C LYS A 427 17.98 8.83 -4.36
N VAL A 428 17.27 8.06 -3.55
CA VAL A 428 17.44 6.61 -3.40
C VAL A 428 16.18 5.88 -3.87
N LYS A 429 16.30 4.60 -4.21
CA LYS A 429 15.12 3.78 -4.51
C LYS A 429 14.35 3.46 -3.23
N SER A 430 13.03 3.30 -3.37
CA SER A 430 12.13 2.89 -2.29
C SER A 430 12.54 1.56 -1.61
N GLU A 431 13.13 0.62 -2.37
CA GLU A 431 13.65 -0.66 -1.85
C GLU A 431 14.97 -0.52 -1.07
N GLN A 432 15.70 0.59 -1.25
CA GLN A 432 16.94 0.90 -0.51
C GLN A 432 16.67 1.58 0.84
N ILE A 433 15.42 1.91 1.15
CA ILE A 433 15.03 2.36 2.48
C ILE A 433 14.52 1.17 3.27
N TYR A 434 15.03 0.97 4.48
CA TYR A 434 14.45 0.06 5.47
C TYR A 434 13.67 0.89 6.50
N HIS A 435 12.33 0.82 6.44
CA HIS A 435 11.43 1.58 7.28
C HIS A 435 10.90 0.72 8.43
N ALA A 436 11.34 1.04 9.64
CA ALA A 436 10.85 0.46 10.88
C ALA A 436 9.91 1.43 11.61
N THR A 437 8.88 0.93 12.26
CA THR A 437 7.98 1.76 13.09
C THR A 437 7.89 1.24 14.52
N ILE A 438 7.73 2.15 15.48
CA ILE A 438 7.55 1.83 16.89
C ILE A 438 6.09 2.09 17.27
N MET A 439 5.37 1.02 17.64
CA MET A 439 3.91 1.02 17.78
C MET A 439 3.43 0.35 19.09
N PRO A 440 2.29 0.72 19.67
CA PRO A 440 1.79 0.14 20.93
C PRO A 440 1.07 -1.21 20.75
N CYS A 441 1.15 -1.84 19.57
CA CYS A 441 0.23 -2.90 19.16
C CYS A 441 0.88 -3.96 18.27
N TYR A 442 0.65 -5.25 18.57
CA TYR A 442 1.07 -6.35 17.70
C TYR A 442 0.32 -6.40 16.36
N ASP A 443 -0.95 -6.01 16.33
CA ASP A 443 -1.73 -6.05 15.07
C ASP A 443 -1.19 -5.06 14.02
N LYS A 444 -0.35 -4.09 14.41
CA LYS A 444 0.37 -3.23 13.47
C LYS A 444 1.43 -3.97 12.65
N LYS A 445 2.01 -5.06 13.19
CA LYS A 445 2.86 -6.00 12.42
C LYS A 445 2.06 -6.72 11.35
N LEU A 446 0.82 -7.12 11.66
CA LEU A 446 -0.09 -7.74 10.69
C LEU A 446 -0.52 -6.75 9.62
N GLU A 447 -0.81 -5.51 10.00
CA GLU A 447 -1.09 -4.43 9.05
C GLU A 447 0.08 -4.24 8.07
N ALA A 448 1.32 -4.09 8.56
CA ALA A 448 2.52 -3.96 7.73
C ALA A 448 2.77 -5.17 6.81
N SER A 449 2.25 -6.35 7.16
CA SER A 449 2.40 -7.57 6.36
C SER A 449 1.34 -7.74 5.27
N ARG A 450 0.34 -6.85 5.20
CA ARG A 450 -0.72 -6.95 4.19
C ARG A 450 -0.13 -6.75 2.79
N HIS A 451 -0.56 -7.61 1.87
CA HIS A 451 -0.22 -7.47 0.45
C HIS A 451 -0.72 -6.16 -0.17
N ASP A 452 -1.77 -5.57 0.41
CA ASP A 452 -2.34 -4.28 -0.02
C ASP A 452 -1.35 -3.10 0.15
N PHE A 453 -0.31 -3.27 0.96
CA PHE A 453 0.72 -2.27 1.26
C PHE A 453 2.11 -2.66 0.73
N PHE A 454 2.13 -3.52 -0.30
CA PHE A 454 3.32 -3.81 -1.08
C PHE A 454 3.17 -3.21 -2.48
N SER A 455 4.12 -2.35 -2.87
CA SER A 455 4.17 -1.79 -4.22
C SER A 455 4.99 -2.71 -5.14
N GLU A 456 4.35 -3.28 -6.16
CA GLU A 456 5.04 -4.10 -7.18
C GLU A 456 5.91 -3.25 -8.13
N VAL A 457 5.61 -1.96 -8.25
CA VAL A 457 6.38 -0.98 -9.04
C VAL A 457 7.68 -0.65 -8.32
N GLU A 458 7.56 -0.28 -7.04
CA GLU A 458 8.69 0.11 -6.19
C GLU A 458 9.45 -1.09 -5.61
N ASN A 459 8.91 -2.30 -5.77
CA ASN A 459 9.41 -3.54 -5.18
C ASN A 459 9.63 -3.42 -3.65
N SER A 460 8.76 -2.69 -2.97
CA SER A 460 8.96 -2.30 -1.58
C SER A 460 7.65 -2.35 -0.80
N LYS A 461 7.75 -2.69 0.49
CA LYS A 461 6.65 -2.53 1.45
C LYS A 461 6.61 -1.08 1.94
N ASP A 462 5.43 -0.59 2.26
CA ASP A 462 5.27 0.71 2.93
C ASP A 462 5.98 0.73 4.29
N VAL A 463 5.91 -0.39 5.04
CA VAL A 463 6.60 -0.61 6.32
C VAL A 463 7.28 -1.98 6.32
N ASP A 464 8.58 -2.03 6.57
CA ASP A 464 9.35 -3.28 6.55
C ASP A 464 9.27 -4.03 7.88
N CYS A 465 9.25 -3.29 8.99
CA CYS A 465 9.24 -3.85 10.33
C CYS A 465 8.44 -2.97 11.30
N VAL A 466 7.74 -3.62 12.23
CA VAL A 466 7.09 -2.97 13.35
C VAL A 466 7.64 -3.57 14.65
N ILE A 467 8.20 -2.72 15.49
CA ILE A 467 8.64 -3.05 16.85
C ILE A 467 7.71 -2.39 17.86
N THR A 468 7.48 -3.07 18.96
CA THR A 468 6.52 -2.63 19.97
C THR A 468 7.19 -2.00 21.19
N SER A 469 6.42 -1.31 22.02
CA SER A 469 6.91 -0.65 23.23
C SER A 469 7.59 -1.63 24.19
N ILE A 470 7.01 -2.83 24.36
CA ILE A 470 7.60 -3.89 25.17
C ILE A 470 8.85 -4.50 24.52
N GLU A 471 8.90 -4.61 23.19
CA GLU A 471 10.11 -5.07 22.50
C GLU A 471 11.25 -4.05 22.62
N ILE A 472 10.98 -2.74 22.60
CA ILE A 472 12.01 -1.73 22.91
C ILE A 472 12.54 -1.91 24.35
N GLU A 473 11.65 -2.12 25.33
CA GLU A 473 12.07 -2.38 26.72
C GLU A 473 12.92 -3.64 26.86
N GLN A 474 12.58 -4.71 26.12
CA GLN A 474 13.35 -5.95 26.05
C GLN A 474 14.72 -5.74 25.39
N MET A 475 14.79 -5.01 24.28
CA MET A 475 16.04 -4.71 23.57
C MET A 475 17.00 -3.87 24.42
N LEU A 476 16.49 -2.99 25.30
CA LEU A 476 17.29 -2.25 26.26
C LEU A 476 17.94 -3.15 27.33
N SER A 477 17.53 -4.41 27.46
CA SER A 477 18.19 -5.41 28.33
C SER A 477 18.37 -4.94 29.79
N SER A 478 17.37 -4.27 30.35
CA SER A 478 17.37 -3.63 31.69
C SER A 478 18.24 -2.36 31.84
N GLU A 479 18.85 -1.86 30.76
CA GLU A 479 19.52 -0.57 30.77
C GLU A 479 18.49 0.58 30.82
N SER A 480 18.85 1.69 31.48
CA SER A 480 18.07 2.92 31.40
C SER A 480 18.27 3.58 30.04
N LEU A 481 17.20 4.13 29.46
CA LEU A 481 17.26 4.95 28.24
C LEU A 481 18.29 6.08 28.36
N GLU A 482 18.46 6.65 29.55
CA GLU A 482 19.39 7.76 29.81
C GLU A 482 20.86 7.43 29.53
N LYS A 483 21.23 6.14 29.43
CA LYS A 483 22.57 5.70 29.06
C LYS A 483 22.95 6.13 27.64
N TYR A 484 21.97 6.25 26.74
CA TYR A 484 22.21 6.60 25.34
C TYR A 484 22.21 8.12 25.15
N PRO A 485 23.12 8.68 24.34
CA PRO A 485 23.23 10.12 24.17
C PRO A 485 21.95 10.71 23.57
N ALA A 486 21.45 11.81 24.13
CA ALA A 486 20.28 12.51 23.60
C ALA A 486 20.45 12.86 22.12
N SER A 487 19.45 12.51 21.29
CA SER A 487 19.39 12.82 19.86
C SER A 487 18.02 13.37 19.49
N LYS A 488 17.95 14.10 18.38
CA LYS A 488 16.73 14.76 17.91
C LYS A 488 16.03 13.94 16.84
N PHE A 489 14.76 14.25 16.58
CA PHE A 489 14.13 13.82 15.34
C PHE A 489 14.73 14.58 14.16
N ASP A 490 14.77 13.92 13.00
CA ASP A 490 15.22 14.51 11.77
C ASP A 490 14.12 15.37 11.17
N ASP A 491 14.45 16.62 10.85
CA ASP A 491 13.58 17.49 10.11
C ASP A 491 13.71 17.20 8.62
N VAL A 492 12.88 16.28 8.15
CA VAL A 492 12.90 15.88 6.75
C VAL A 492 11.93 16.67 5.90
N PHE A 493 10.88 17.30 6.45
CA PHE A 493 9.81 17.93 5.66
C PHE A 493 10.13 19.40 5.32
N ASP A 494 9.87 19.82 4.07
CA ASP A 494 10.35 21.13 3.57
C ASP A 494 9.72 22.36 4.24
N VAL A 495 8.53 22.19 4.83
CA VAL A 495 7.78 23.25 5.50
C VAL A 495 7.40 22.75 6.89
N VAL A 496 7.79 23.49 7.93
CA VAL A 496 7.42 23.22 9.32
C VAL A 496 6.59 24.41 9.82
N ASP A 497 5.30 24.20 9.98
CA ASP A 497 4.36 25.24 10.44
C ASP A 497 4.32 25.38 11.97
N ASP A 498 4.79 24.36 12.69
CA ASP A 498 4.56 24.30 14.12
C ASP A 498 5.63 25.08 14.90
N ASN A 499 5.18 25.98 15.79
CA ASN A 499 6.02 26.69 16.76
C ASN A 499 6.66 25.76 17.83
N GLY A 500 6.51 24.45 17.70
CA GLY A 500 7.08 23.45 18.60
C GLY A 500 8.46 22.98 18.13
N PRO A 501 9.36 22.57 19.03
CA PRO A 501 10.61 21.90 18.65
C PRO A 501 10.34 20.67 17.76
N SER A 502 11.27 20.35 16.84
CA SER A 502 11.25 19.13 16.01
C SER A 502 11.01 17.84 16.82
N ASP A 503 11.42 17.86 18.09
CA ASP A 503 11.38 16.72 19.01
C ASP A 503 10.06 16.62 19.80
N THR A 504 9.01 17.29 19.33
CA THR A 504 7.69 17.30 20.00
C THR A 504 6.84 16.12 19.58
N ILE A 505 6.21 15.45 20.55
CA ILE A 505 5.10 14.53 20.34
C ILE A 505 3.80 15.27 20.67
N TRP A 506 2.80 15.09 19.83
CA TRP A 506 1.55 15.84 19.88
C TRP A 506 0.41 14.99 20.45
N GLY A 507 -0.58 15.63 21.04
CA GLY A 507 -1.86 15.03 21.39
C GLY A 507 -2.92 15.37 20.33
N TYR A 508 -3.94 14.52 20.23
CA TYR A 508 -5.08 14.67 19.32
C TYR A 508 -6.38 14.62 20.11
N GLU A 509 -6.87 15.79 20.49
CA GLU A 509 -8.12 15.95 21.22
C GLU A 509 -8.11 15.10 22.52
N SER A 510 -9.28 14.67 23.00
CA SER A 510 -9.38 13.87 24.24
C SER A 510 -9.18 12.37 24.07
N SER A 511 -9.09 11.84 22.84
CA SER A 511 -8.93 10.40 22.58
C SER A 511 -7.47 10.02 22.41
N THR A 512 -6.99 9.10 23.24
CA THR A 512 -5.63 8.54 23.16
C THR A 512 -5.38 7.62 21.96
N SER A 513 -6.36 7.54 21.05
CA SER A 513 -6.36 6.66 19.87
C SER A 513 -6.52 7.43 18.55
N GLY A 514 -6.13 8.71 18.53
CA GLY A 514 -6.02 9.52 17.32
C GLY A 514 -7.11 10.59 17.16
N GLY A 515 -7.97 10.83 18.15
CA GLY A 515 -8.85 12.01 18.18
C GLY A 515 -9.97 12.08 17.12
N TYR A 516 -10.16 11.04 16.29
CA TYR A 516 -11.06 11.06 15.13
C TYR A 516 -12.49 11.52 15.46
N SER A 517 -13.11 10.93 16.48
CA SER A 517 -14.50 11.23 16.82
C SER A 517 -14.69 12.70 17.18
N GLU A 518 -13.80 13.26 17.99
CA GLU A 518 -13.88 14.66 18.43
C GLU A 518 -13.55 15.64 17.31
N HIS A 519 -12.45 15.42 16.59
CA HIS A 519 -12.02 16.28 15.50
C HIS A 519 -13.09 16.38 14.39
N ILE A 520 -13.59 15.23 13.95
CA ILE A 520 -14.59 15.15 12.87
C ILE A 520 -15.92 15.72 13.34
N PHE A 521 -16.31 15.51 14.60
CA PHE A 521 -17.54 16.08 15.15
C PHE A 521 -17.49 17.62 15.19
N LYS A 522 -16.42 18.21 15.74
CA LYS A 522 -16.24 19.68 15.78
C LYS A 522 -16.29 20.28 14.38
N TYR A 523 -15.54 19.70 13.45
CA TYR A 523 -15.52 20.16 12.08
C TYR A 523 -16.89 20.05 11.41
N SER A 524 -17.58 18.92 11.60
CA SER A 524 -18.89 18.66 11.01
C SER A 524 -19.97 19.57 11.57
N ALA A 525 -19.96 19.83 12.89
CA ALA A 525 -20.87 20.77 13.54
C ALA A 525 -20.75 22.16 12.90
N LYS A 526 -19.52 22.63 12.69
CA LYS A 526 -19.26 23.93 12.07
C LYS A 526 -19.63 23.95 10.59
N HIS A 527 -19.19 22.98 9.80
CA HIS A 527 -19.30 23.05 8.33
C HIS A 527 -20.62 22.54 7.76
N LEU A 528 -21.38 21.75 8.51
CA LEU A 528 -22.69 21.25 8.06
C LEU A 528 -23.85 22.01 8.70
N PHE A 529 -23.65 22.59 9.90
CA PHE A 529 -24.74 23.19 10.68
C PHE A 529 -24.44 24.60 11.20
N ASP A 530 -23.27 25.17 10.90
CA ASP A 530 -22.79 26.46 11.40
C ASP A 530 -22.84 26.57 12.93
N MET A 531 -22.53 25.46 13.62
CA MET A 531 -22.48 25.38 15.08
C MET A 531 -21.04 25.22 15.53
N ASP A 532 -20.54 26.19 16.30
CA ASP A 532 -19.23 26.11 16.91
C ASP A 532 -19.30 25.30 18.21
N VAL A 533 -18.45 24.29 18.35
CA VAL A 533 -18.41 23.38 19.49
C VAL A 533 -16.99 23.34 20.03
N ALA A 534 -16.71 24.11 21.07
CA ALA A 534 -15.39 24.18 21.68
C ALA A 534 -15.04 22.89 22.47
N THR A 535 -16.00 22.39 23.25
CA THR A 535 -15.81 21.25 24.16
C THR A 535 -16.88 20.18 23.94
N LEU A 536 -16.47 18.91 23.90
CA LEU A 536 -17.40 17.78 23.79
C LEU A 536 -17.56 17.07 25.13
N GLU A 537 -18.79 16.88 25.55
CA GLU A 537 -19.13 16.05 26.70
C GLU A 537 -19.63 14.69 26.23
N TYR A 538 -18.78 13.68 26.34
CA TYR A 538 -19.14 12.31 26.02
C TYR A 538 -19.94 11.68 27.17
N LYS A 539 -21.12 11.15 26.84
CA LYS A 539 -21.93 10.35 27.75
C LYS A 539 -21.48 8.90 27.72
N ASN A 540 -21.04 8.38 28.86
CA ASN A 540 -20.78 6.95 29.03
C ASN A 540 -22.09 6.15 28.92
N LEU A 541 -22.04 5.03 28.21
CA LEU A 541 -23.15 4.10 28.10
C LEU A 541 -23.01 3.01 29.18
N ARG A 542 -22.93 1.74 28.78
CA ARG A 542 -22.83 0.61 29.71
C ARG A 542 -21.50 0.59 30.49
N ASN A 543 -20.46 1.17 29.92
CA ASN A 543 -19.12 1.24 30.50
C ASN A 543 -18.37 2.45 29.90
N PRO A 544 -17.25 2.89 30.50
CA PRO A 544 -16.45 4.00 29.98
C PRO A 544 -15.86 3.79 28.57
N ASP A 545 -15.71 2.53 28.14
CA ASP A 545 -15.21 2.16 26.82
C ASP A 545 -16.26 2.25 25.69
N PHE A 546 -17.51 2.58 26.02
CA PHE A 546 -18.53 2.90 25.03
C PHE A 546 -19.22 4.20 25.42
N ARG A 547 -18.87 5.27 24.72
CA ARG A 547 -19.35 6.62 24.98
C ARG A 547 -19.90 7.26 23.71
N GLU A 548 -20.89 8.12 23.84
CA GLU A 548 -21.56 8.80 22.72
C GLU A 548 -21.63 10.31 22.95
N VAL A 549 -21.73 11.05 21.85
CA VAL A 549 -21.94 12.51 21.84
C VAL A 549 -22.97 12.84 20.77
N ILE A 550 -23.84 13.80 21.06
CA ILE A 550 -24.96 14.17 20.20
C ILE A 550 -24.94 15.68 20.00
N LEU A 551 -25.06 16.13 18.74
CA LEU A 551 -25.36 17.51 18.41
C LEU A 551 -26.87 17.61 18.21
N GLU A 552 -27.54 18.42 19.02
CA GLU A 552 -28.98 18.66 18.92
C GLU A 552 -29.28 20.13 18.67
N LYS A 553 -30.30 20.39 17.85
CA LYS A 553 -30.86 21.73 17.64
C LYS A 553 -32.37 21.60 17.48
N ASP A 554 -33.13 22.41 18.20
CA ASP A 554 -34.60 22.44 18.17
C ASP A 554 -35.24 21.05 18.38
N GLY A 555 -34.68 20.25 19.30
CA GLY A 555 -35.13 18.88 19.60
C GLY A 555 -34.83 17.83 18.51
N LYS A 556 -34.09 18.20 17.46
CA LYS A 556 -33.63 17.30 16.40
C LYS A 556 -32.16 16.94 16.58
N CYS A 557 -31.86 15.65 16.53
CA CYS A 557 -30.50 15.14 16.44
C CYS A 557 -29.91 15.45 15.05
N LEU A 558 -28.85 16.26 15.02
CA LEU A 558 -28.12 16.65 13.82
C LEU A 558 -26.93 15.73 13.57
N LEU A 559 -26.16 15.44 14.62
CA LEU A 559 -25.03 14.50 14.59
C LEU A 559 -25.09 13.60 15.81
N LYS A 560 -24.63 12.36 15.64
CA LYS A 560 -24.59 11.37 16.72
C LYS A 560 -23.39 10.48 16.49
N PHE A 561 -22.35 10.67 17.30
CA PHE A 561 -21.07 10.00 17.19
C PHE A 561 -20.84 9.10 18.40
N ALA A 562 -19.99 8.10 18.25
CA ALA A 562 -19.58 7.25 19.35
C ALA A 562 -18.11 6.87 19.30
N ILE A 563 -17.58 6.49 20.46
CA ILE A 563 -16.31 5.79 20.61
C ILE A 563 -16.63 4.43 21.22
N ALA A 564 -16.16 3.36 20.57
CA ALA A 564 -16.39 1.98 20.97
C ALA A 564 -15.04 1.23 21.06
N ASN A 565 -14.54 1.12 22.29
CA ASN A 565 -13.30 0.42 22.61
C ASN A 565 -13.60 -0.99 23.14
N GLY A 566 -12.78 -1.97 22.78
CA GLY A 566 -12.89 -3.34 23.26
C GLY A 566 -13.90 -4.20 22.48
N PHE A 567 -13.53 -5.46 22.21
CA PHE A 567 -14.33 -6.37 21.38
C PHE A 567 -15.75 -6.62 21.85
N ARG A 568 -16.00 -6.60 23.16
CA ARG A 568 -17.36 -6.74 23.68
C ARG A 568 -18.26 -5.58 23.20
N ASN A 569 -17.74 -4.36 23.18
CA ASN A 569 -18.48 -3.19 22.69
C ASN A 569 -18.62 -3.24 21.17
N ILE A 570 -17.55 -3.64 20.45
CA ILE A 570 -17.55 -3.83 18.99
C ILE A 570 -18.61 -4.85 18.56
N GLN A 571 -18.64 -6.03 19.19
CA GLN A 571 -19.63 -7.08 18.90
C GLN A 571 -21.05 -6.56 19.08
N ASN A 572 -21.30 -5.82 20.17
CA ASN A 572 -22.61 -5.22 20.42
C ASN A 572 -22.98 -4.17 19.36
N LEU A 573 -22.03 -3.33 18.96
CA LEU A 573 -22.20 -2.34 17.89
C LEU A 573 -22.57 -3.02 16.56
N VAL A 574 -21.81 -4.03 16.14
CA VAL A 574 -22.06 -4.74 14.88
C VAL A 574 -23.41 -5.46 14.91
N GLN A 575 -23.77 -6.08 16.04
CA GLN A 575 -25.08 -6.73 16.17
C GLN A 575 -26.24 -5.73 16.09
N LYS A 576 -26.09 -4.52 16.65
CA LYS A 576 -27.07 -3.44 16.48
C LYS A 576 -27.16 -2.99 15.02
N LEU A 577 -26.02 -2.86 14.35
CA LEU A 577 -25.95 -2.47 12.94
C LEU A 577 -26.66 -3.50 12.05
N LYS A 578 -26.39 -4.80 12.23
CA LYS A 578 -27.07 -5.91 11.52
C LYS A 578 -28.58 -5.91 11.69
N ARG A 579 -29.08 -5.41 12.82
CA ARG A 579 -30.51 -5.32 13.13
C ARG A 579 -31.13 -4.00 12.66
N GLY A 580 -30.38 -3.12 12.01
CA GLY A 580 -30.84 -1.78 11.60
C GLY A 580 -31.17 -0.87 12.80
N LYS A 581 -30.55 -1.12 13.97
CA LYS A 581 -30.84 -0.39 15.23
C LYS A 581 -29.76 0.63 15.60
N THR A 582 -28.82 0.91 14.69
CA THR A 582 -27.78 1.90 14.92
C THR A 582 -28.24 3.28 14.47
N GLN A 583 -28.08 4.27 15.35
CA GLN A 583 -28.44 5.68 15.10
C GLN A 583 -27.20 6.58 14.96
N TYR A 584 -26.01 5.99 14.92
CA TYR A 584 -24.76 6.73 14.81
C TYR A 584 -24.53 7.13 13.36
N HIS A 585 -23.93 8.29 13.17
CA HIS A 585 -23.40 8.76 11.90
C HIS A 585 -21.91 8.38 11.76
N PHE A 586 -21.18 8.36 12.87
CA PHE A 586 -19.76 8.01 12.90
C PHE A 586 -19.44 7.23 14.18
N VAL A 587 -18.52 6.27 14.10
CA VAL A 587 -18.01 5.55 15.26
C VAL A 587 -16.50 5.36 15.15
N GLU A 588 -15.76 5.86 16.13
CA GLU A 588 -14.36 5.51 16.35
C GLU A 588 -14.29 4.15 17.06
N VAL A 589 -13.62 3.19 16.44
CA VAL A 589 -13.61 1.79 16.87
C VAL A 589 -12.18 1.34 17.14
N MET A 590 -11.92 0.89 18.37
CA MET A 590 -10.62 0.36 18.79
C MET A 590 -10.78 -1.01 19.44
N ALA A 591 -9.94 -1.97 19.03
CA ALA A 591 -10.01 -3.35 19.49
C ALA A 591 -9.66 -3.53 20.98
N CYS A 592 -8.76 -2.71 21.50
CA CYS A 592 -8.32 -2.76 22.90
C CYS A 592 -9.26 -1.92 23.79
N PRO A 593 -9.59 -2.38 25.02
CA PRO A 593 -10.17 -1.52 26.06
C PRO A 593 -9.27 -0.31 26.32
N SER A 594 -9.85 0.86 26.55
CA SER A 594 -9.16 2.16 26.65
C SER A 594 -8.38 2.60 25.40
N GLY A 595 -8.51 1.88 24.27
CA GLY A 595 -7.88 2.24 23.02
C GLY A 595 -6.37 1.98 22.97
N CYS A 596 -5.66 2.70 22.09
CA CYS A 596 -4.24 2.46 21.79
C CYS A 596 -3.30 2.68 22.98
N ILE A 597 -3.68 3.52 23.95
CA ILE A 597 -2.87 3.76 25.15
C ILE A 597 -2.69 2.49 25.99
N ASN A 598 -3.66 1.57 25.91
CA ASN A 598 -3.66 0.25 26.53
C ASN A 598 -3.56 -0.86 25.45
N GLY A 599 -2.82 -0.58 24.38
CA GLY A 599 -2.55 -1.55 23.33
C GLY A 599 -1.86 -2.81 23.86
N GLY A 600 -2.11 -3.96 23.23
CA GLY A 600 -1.65 -5.26 23.70
C GLY A 600 -0.13 -5.43 23.82
N ALA A 601 0.65 -4.55 23.18
CA ALA A 601 2.12 -4.58 23.17
C ALA A 601 2.76 -3.38 23.90
N GLN A 602 1.97 -2.69 24.73
CA GLN A 602 2.48 -1.70 25.67
C GLN A 602 3.32 -2.37 26.77
N ILE A 603 4.17 -1.58 27.42
CA ILE A 603 4.97 -2.06 28.55
C ILE A 603 4.03 -2.52 29.67
N ARG A 604 4.32 -3.71 30.21
CA ARG A 604 3.50 -4.29 31.28
C ARG A 604 3.65 -3.51 32.60
N PRO A 605 2.61 -3.48 33.45
CA PRO A 605 2.68 -2.88 34.79
C PRO A 605 3.81 -3.50 35.62
N VAL A 606 4.42 -2.67 36.48
CA VAL A 606 5.39 -3.15 37.47
C VAL A 606 4.69 -3.92 38.59
N SER A 607 5.45 -4.70 39.37
CA SER A 607 4.89 -5.46 40.49
C SER A 607 4.12 -4.56 41.46
N GLY A 608 2.89 -4.94 41.79
CA GLY A 608 1.99 -4.16 42.65
C GLY A 608 1.16 -3.08 41.94
N GLN A 609 1.40 -2.81 40.65
CA GLN A 609 0.61 -1.90 39.84
C GLN A 609 -0.43 -2.66 39.01
N THR A 610 -1.67 -2.19 39.00
CA THR A 610 -2.72 -2.73 38.13
C THR A 610 -2.64 -2.14 36.72
N VAL A 611 -3.16 -2.87 35.72
CA VAL A 611 -3.28 -2.36 34.34
C VAL A 611 -4.07 -1.05 34.32
N ARG A 612 -5.14 -0.94 35.10
CA ARG A 612 -5.99 0.26 35.17
C ARG A 612 -5.24 1.47 35.69
N GLU A 613 -4.40 1.31 36.72
CA GLU A 613 -3.58 2.40 37.26
C GLU A 613 -2.55 2.87 36.22
N LEU A 614 -1.87 1.94 35.54
CA LEU A 614 -0.94 2.28 34.46
C LEU A 614 -1.66 3.02 33.34
N THR A 615 -2.78 2.51 32.85
CA THR A 615 -3.58 3.17 31.80
C THR A 615 -3.96 4.59 32.21
N SER A 616 -4.40 4.81 33.45
CA SER A 616 -4.77 6.14 33.95
C SER A 616 -3.58 7.11 34.00
N GLN A 617 -2.38 6.63 34.35
CA GLN A 617 -1.17 7.45 34.34
C GLN A 617 -0.79 7.85 32.91
N LEU A 618 -0.84 6.90 31.96
CA LEU A 618 -0.55 7.17 30.56
C LEU A 618 -1.57 8.13 29.94
N GLU A 619 -2.86 8.01 30.26
CA GLU A 619 -3.88 8.99 29.86
C GLU A 619 -3.60 10.38 30.43
N HIS A 620 -3.11 10.47 31.67
CA HIS A 620 -2.74 11.74 32.28
C HIS A 620 -1.57 12.39 31.54
N LEU A 621 -0.52 11.62 31.22
CA LEU A 621 0.60 12.11 30.40
C LEU A 621 0.14 12.54 29.00
N TYR A 622 -0.75 11.78 28.37
CA TYR A 622 -1.29 12.13 27.05
C TYR A 622 -2.00 13.50 27.05
N ARG A 623 -2.80 13.79 28.07
CA ARG A 623 -3.53 15.07 28.19
C ARG A 623 -2.62 16.28 28.41
N GLN A 624 -1.38 16.06 28.83
CA GLN A 624 -0.38 17.13 28.99
C GLN A 624 0.37 17.42 27.68
N LEU A 625 0.20 16.61 26.63
CA LEU A 625 0.83 16.84 25.34
C LEU A 625 0.27 18.11 24.66
N PRO A 626 1.10 18.87 23.94
CA PRO A 626 0.62 19.95 23.09
C PRO A 626 -0.33 19.40 22.02
N GLN A 627 -1.42 20.10 21.75
CA GLN A 627 -2.44 19.64 20.80
C GLN A 627 -2.04 19.97 19.36
N SER A 628 -2.10 18.98 18.47
CA SER A 628 -1.85 19.21 17.04
C SER A 628 -3.03 19.95 16.40
N ASN A 629 -2.73 20.82 15.44
CA ASN A 629 -3.72 21.31 14.47
C ASN A 629 -3.47 20.61 13.12
N PRO A 630 -4.37 19.72 12.67
CA PRO A 630 -4.22 19.05 11.37
C PRO A 630 -4.27 20.00 10.17
N ASN A 631 -4.87 21.19 10.29
CA ASN A 631 -4.86 22.20 9.22
C ASN A 631 -3.60 23.06 9.36
N ASN A 632 -2.46 22.53 8.93
CA ASN A 632 -1.15 23.17 9.01
C ASN A 632 -0.45 23.21 7.63
N LEU A 633 0.54 24.10 7.48
CA LEU A 633 1.28 24.31 6.23
C LEU A 633 2.09 23.08 5.79
N THR A 634 2.52 22.21 6.72
CA THR A 634 3.23 20.98 6.37
C THR A 634 2.32 20.02 5.60
N CYS A 635 1.09 19.80 6.08
CA CYS A 635 0.09 19.02 5.37
C CYS A 635 -0.29 19.67 4.04
N GLU A 636 -0.53 20.98 4.01
CA GLU A 636 -0.87 21.70 2.78
C GLU A 636 0.25 21.59 1.73
N SER A 637 1.50 21.78 2.13
CA SER A 637 2.66 21.57 1.27
C SER A 637 2.70 20.15 0.72
N MET A 638 2.41 19.14 1.55
CA MET A 638 2.43 17.75 1.11
C MET A 638 1.31 17.44 0.12
N TYR A 639 0.11 17.99 0.32
CA TYR A 639 -0.95 17.92 -0.68
C TYR A 639 -0.53 18.56 -2.01
N ASN A 640 -0.03 19.80 -1.97
CA ASN A 640 0.27 20.55 -3.18
C ASN A 640 1.47 20.00 -3.95
N ASN A 641 2.54 19.58 -3.25
CA ASN A 641 3.83 19.24 -3.87
C ASN A 641 4.03 17.73 -4.08
N PHE A 642 3.35 16.88 -3.31
CA PHE A 642 3.50 15.43 -3.42
C PHE A 642 2.23 14.73 -3.88
N PHE A 643 1.05 15.08 -3.35
CA PHE A 643 -0.21 14.47 -3.75
C PHE A 643 -0.88 15.15 -4.95
N ASP A 644 -0.28 16.19 -5.53
CA ASP A 644 -0.78 16.97 -6.66
C ASP A 644 -2.13 17.70 -6.38
N GLY A 645 -2.47 17.86 -5.10
CA GLY A 645 -3.66 18.53 -4.59
C GLY A 645 -4.49 17.67 -3.64
N PHE A 646 -5.42 18.31 -2.93
CA PHE A 646 -6.27 17.66 -1.93
C PHE A 646 -7.25 16.63 -2.51
N HIS A 647 -7.64 16.76 -3.78
CA HIS A 647 -8.78 16.02 -4.36
C HIS A 647 -8.38 15.17 -5.57
N THR A 648 -7.11 14.79 -5.65
CA THR A 648 -6.58 14.02 -6.78
C THR A 648 -6.75 12.52 -6.59
N GLU A 649 -6.75 11.79 -7.70
CA GLU A 649 -6.67 10.32 -7.66
C GLU A 649 -5.38 9.84 -7.02
N LYS A 650 -4.29 10.62 -7.08
CA LYS A 650 -3.03 10.31 -6.41
C LYS A 650 -3.15 10.38 -4.88
N ALA A 651 -3.77 11.45 -4.36
CA ALA A 651 -4.09 11.55 -2.93
C ALA A 651 -4.95 10.37 -2.49
N LYS A 652 -5.97 10.02 -3.28
CA LYS A 652 -6.85 8.87 -3.00
C LYS A 652 -6.10 7.53 -3.02
N MET A 653 -5.27 7.30 -4.03
CA MET A 653 -4.47 6.07 -4.18
C MET A 653 -3.50 5.86 -3.02
N PHE A 654 -2.87 6.95 -2.55
CA PHE A 654 -1.90 6.90 -1.46
C PHE A 654 -2.56 6.95 -0.08
N LEU A 655 -3.55 7.79 0.15
CA LEU A 655 -4.12 7.99 1.49
C LEU A 655 -5.31 7.08 1.79
N HIS A 656 -5.82 6.33 0.81
CA HIS A 656 -6.91 5.38 1.00
C HIS A 656 -6.51 3.94 0.63
N THR A 657 -7.32 2.98 1.09
CA THR A 657 -7.20 1.55 0.86
C THR A 657 -8.59 0.91 0.78
N THR A 658 -8.61 -0.38 0.44
CA THR A 658 -9.82 -1.21 0.37
C THR A 658 -9.67 -2.44 1.25
N TYR A 659 -10.80 -2.95 1.73
CA TYR A 659 -10.83 -4.13 2.58
C TYR A 659 -11.52 -5.29 1.88
N HIS A 660 -11.12 -6.50 2.21
CA HIS A 660 -11.58 -7.70 1.52
C HIS A 660 -12.05 -8.77 2.51
N ALA A 661 -13.20 -9.38 2.23
CA ALA A 661 -13.69 -10.47 3.05
C ALA A 661 -12.73 -11.67 2.96
N VAL A 662 -12.38 -12.26 4.10
CA VAL A 662 -11.59 -13.49 4.13
C VAL A 662 -12.53 -14.67 3.95
N GLU A 663 -12.37 -15.42 2.85
CA GLU A 663 -13.13 -16.65 2.64
C GLU A 663 -12.81 -17.66 3.75
N LYS A 664 -13.83 -18.02 4.52
CA LYS A 664 -13.70 -19.16 5.44
C LYS A 664 -13.61 -20.42 4.59
N LEU A 665 -12.45 -21.07 4.58
CA LEU A 665 -12.38 -22.48 4.26
C LEU A 665 -13.34 -23.17 5.24
N ASN A 666 -14.45 -23.71 4.74
CA ASN A 666 -15.37 -24.52 5.52
C ASN A 666 -14.66 -25.81 5.96
N THR A 667 -13.74 -25.72 6.92
CA THR A 667 -13.37 -26.86 7.73
C THR A 667 -14.49 -26.99 8.75
N ALA A 668 -15.35 -27.97 8.54
CA ALA A 668 -16.44 -28.31 9.43
C ALA A 668 -15.89 -28.77 10.79
N LEU A 669 -15.54 -27.82 11.65
CA LEU A 669 -15.37 -28.02 13.09
C LEU A 669 -16.13 -26.90 13.79
N ASN A 670 -17.41 -27.19 14.02
CA ASN A 670 -18.25 -26.47 14.97
C ASN A 670 -17.56 -26.46 16.35
N ILE A 671 -16.87 -25.37 16.68
CA ILE A 671 -16.61 -25.06 18.09
C ILE A 671 -17.87 -24.32 18.57
N LYS A 672 -18.72 -25.05 19.30
CA LYS A 672 -19.79 -24.48 20.10
C LYS A 672 -19.15 -23.66 21.23
N TRP A 673 -19.60 -22.41 21.40
CA TRP A 673 -19.25 -21.52 22.50
C TRP A 673 -19.94 -21.93 23.80
#